data_AF-A0A4Q4YUE5-F1
#
_entry.id   AF-A0A4Q4YUE5-F1
#
_cell.length_a   1.000
_cell.length_b   1.000
_cell.length_c   1.000
_cell.angle_alpha   90.00
_cell.angle_beta   90.00
_cell.angle_gamma   90.00
#
_symmetry.space_group_name_H-M   'P 1'
#
loop_
_entity.id
_entity.type
_entity.pdbx_description
1 polymer ?
#
loop_
_entity_poly.entity_id
_entity_poly.type
_entity_poly.pdbx_seq_one_letter_code
_entity_poly.pdbx_strand_id
1 'polypeptide(L)'
;METKTHEADGVRIAVEGCGHGTLDAIYASVAASSKARGWNGVDLLIIGGDFQAVRNAADLSVMAVPAKYRQLGDFPAYYNGEKKAPYLTIFLAGNHEASSHLWELYYGGWVAPNIYYMGAANVLRIGPLRIAGLSGIWKGYDYRKPHHERLPFSQDDIKSFYHVREFDTRKLLLLREQVDIGMSHDWPRGIENHGNSKALWKMKPDFRQESIDSKLGNPAAAYVMDRLRPAYWFSAHLHCKFAAVKEYDAPVTQEAPIVSSSNAEDVEASKVAEPTANPDEIDLDMDESEGELSTKATASTVETAAPSNPEFVSDDIRAQLPASFAKPAEQPKPNPGQPVPPTITNTTTRFLALDKCLPGRKFLQLCPVSPVDSTRVATYPPSNSRQRHHLQYDPEWLAITRVFAQYLTIGDREAQTPPDLGENVYFPMIDKERIWVEENIVQKGRLDVPENFTITAPPHRKGDPETVNHQPNEYTNPQTVTFCELVGVPNLWDASSEERAERKAKGPPATEPRVRHGGSSGRGGNYRGGSGVNFNLGSLFLYGPMVMSPTAKQQIGVSYKCVKRAYQDLEDPESTLPTYRRLKLTPNQASFGPVPAQELDATAASPVAAAKDRRTFAVLRFHNEGGHFSTEGRMDPIVYPGTVSSHSHGVMGGSNFGLMIEGDQLLDSECTNALLSADKSNYWVPVLFFQSPINGTFKRVPLFYMQVYYFYGRPPILNYGRYIIQERRNAKPLTRSFEPTNDEIKPFPPGLKIVSGDAMTRTAPASGALNLDPGKGPIQAVQFTCPTQDPDAVRYPPDSDGTWAGLQDPTNRGAGAGFPVVNCDGYASPLRQDVHLPSCYNPRAGPDAHDSNMAFPRDAGGGKQDCPAGWVHVPHLFLEVYWDTPRFADAWDPDGRAQPFVLANGDRTGFSSHGDFIAGWDEGTLAAIIDGCDAGHGGMDRCPETGPLNPGNRCRIPSVFPDPQQEWLDELPGDNPVSGWGV
;
A
#
# COMPACT_ATOMS: atom_id res chain seq x y z
N MET A 1 31.96 -23.33 42.71
CA MET A 1 30.80 -23.90 42.01
C MET A 1 30.62 -23.13 40.72
N GLU A 2 30.36 -23.81 39.62
CA GLU A 2 30.38 -23.24 38.26
C GLU A 2 29.02 -22.63 37.90
N THR A 3 29.03 -21.43 37.29
CA THR A 3 27.81 -20.75 36.81
C THR A 3 27.37 -21.31 35.46
N LYS A 4 26.79 -22.52 35.45
CA LYS A 4 26.24 -23.19 34.26
C LYS A 4 24.89 -22.59 33.83
N THR A 5 24.87 -21.34 33.40
CA THR A 5 23.64 -20.62 33.04
C THR A 5 23.80 -19.77 31.77
N HIS A 6 23.04 -20.11 30.72
CA HIS A 6 22.76 -19.34 29.49
C HIS A 6 23.73 -19.36 28.28
N GLU A 7 24.76 -20.21 28.21
CA GLU A 7 25.64 -20.29 27.01
C GLU A 7 25.27 -21.36 25.95
N ALA A 8 24.22 -22.17 26.15
CA ALA A 8 24.02 -23.40 25.39
C ALA A 8 23.27 -23.27 24.03
N ASP A 9 22.05 -22.72 24.01
CA ASP A 9 21.01 -23.14 23.04
C ASP A 9 20.71 -22.17 21.87
N GLY A 10 21.61 -21.22 21.56
CA GLY A 10 21.40 -20.28 20.46
C GLY A 10 22.64 -19.44 20.09
N VAL A 11 22.51 -18.67 19.01
CA VAL A 11 23.49 -17.66 18.56
C VAL A 11 23.25 -16.36 19.31
N ARG A 12 24.30 -15.74 19.87
CA ARG A 12 24.18 -14.48 20.63
C ARG A 12 24.24 -13.31 19.65
N ILE A 13 23.11 -12.63 19.44
CA ILE A 13 23.01 -11.51 18.50
C ILE A 13 22.85 -10.19 19.27
N ALA A 14 23.56 -9.16 18.83
CA ALA A 14 23.24 -7.76 19.07
C ALA A 14 22.55 -7.18 17.82
N VAL A 15 21.45 -6.46 18.01
CA VAL A 15 20.73 -5.75 16.95
C VAL A 15 20.76 -4.25 17.27
N GLU A 16 21.18 -3.45 16.30
CA GLU A 16 21.29 -1.98 16.32
C GLU A 16 20.34 -1.39 15.27
N GLY A 17 19.77 -0.21 15.54
CA GLY A 17 18.95 0.54 14.58
C GLY A 17 19.79 1.25 13.51
N CYS A 18 19.72 2.59 13.46
CA CYS A 18 20.49 3.38 12.49
C CYS A 18 21.88 3.75 13.04
N GLY A 19 22.95 3.37 12.33
CA GLY A 19 24.32 3.50 12.83
C GLY A 19 24.91 4.93 12.82
N HIS A 20 24.54 5.73 11.82
CA HIS A 20 25.03 7.10 11.56
C HIS A 20 26.55 7.29 11.71
N GLY A 21 27.35 6.30 11.29
CA GLY A 21 28.81 6.32 11.40
C GLY A 21 29.38 6.30 12.82
N THR A 22 28.59 6.00 13.86
CA THR A 22 29.00 6.07 15.29
C THR A 22 29.52 4.74 15.86
N LEU A 23 30.32 4.03 15.07
CA LEU A 23 30.77 2.65 15.34
C LEU A 23 31.49 2.49 16.69
N ASP A 24 32.28 3.46 17.14
CA ASP A 24 32.97 3.40 18.44
C ASP A 24 31.95 3.32 19.60
N ALA A 25 30.87 4.08 19.50
CA ALA A 25 29.81 4.13 20.51
C ALA A 25 28.93 2.87 20.49
N ILE A 26 28.66 2.33 19.31
CA ILE A 26 27.92 1.07 19.11
C ILE A 26 28.71 -0.10 19.70
N TYR A 27 29.97 -0.29 19.28
CA TYR A 27 30.81 -1.40 19.79
C TYR A 27 31.06 -1.30 21.30
N ALA A 28 31.27 -0.09 21.84
CA ALA A 28 31.37 0.11 23.30
C ALA A 28 30.06 -0.25 24.02
N SER A 29 28.90 0.05 23.44
CA SER A 29 27.58 -0.27 23.99
C SER A 29 27.28 -1.77 23.93
N VAL A 30 27.69 -2.47 22.86
CA VAL A 30 27.61 -3.93 22.76
C VAL A 30 28.48 -4.57 23.84
N ALA A 31 29.76 -4.18 23.96
CA ALA A 31 30.66 -4.73 24.96
C ALA A 31 30.18 -4.51 26.41
N ALA A 32 29.65 -3.31 26.69
CA ALA A 32 29.03 -2.98 27.96
C ALA A 32 27.79 -3.84 28.27
N SER A 33 26.93 -4.06 27.28
CA SER A 33 25.68 -4.83 27.40
C SER A 33 25.92 -6.34 27.50
N SER A 34 26.87 -6.88 26.73
CA SER A 34 27.30 -8.28 26.86
C SER A 34 27.80 -8.56 28.27
N LYS A 35 28.70 -7.71 28.80
CA LYS A 35 29.23 -7.84 30.16
C LYS A 35 28.11 -7.77 31.21
N ALA A 36 27.13 -6.89 31.05
CA ALA A 36 25.99 -6.78 31.95
C ALA A 36 25.10 -8.04 31.96
N ARG A 37 25.03 -8.76 30.83
CA ARG A 37 24.31 -10.04 30.69
C ARG A 37 25.15 -11.29 31.02
N GLY A 38 26.38 -11.11 31.50
CA GLY A 38 27.33 -12.21 31.73
C GLY A 38 27.86 -12.87 30.45
N TRP A 39 27.57 -12.33 29.25
CA TRP A 39 28.03 -12.88 27.98
C TRP A 39 29.47 -12.44 27.67
N ASN A 40 30.29 -13.37 27.17
CA ASN A 40 31.67 -13.11 26.73
C ASN A 40 31.77 -12.41 25.35
N GLY A 41 30.84 -11.49 25.07
CA GLY A 41 30.63 -10.85 23.76
C GLY A 41 29.33 -11.26 23.09
N VAL A 42 29.26 -11.04 21.78
CA VAL A 42 28.21 -11.55 20.88
C VAL A 42 28.87 -12.27 19.70
N ASP A 43 28.16 -13.22 19.11
CA ASP A 43 28.60 -13.95 17.92
C ASP A 43 28.35 -13.13 16.64
N LEU A 44 27.33 -12.24 16.66
CA LEU A 44 26.97 -11.35 15.55
C LEU A 44 26.47 -9.99 16.07
N LEU A 45 26.86 -8.91 15.40
CA LEU A 45 26.19 -7.61 15.43
C LEU A 45 25.45 -7.38 14.10
N ILE A 46 24.18 -7.02 14.18
CA ILE A 46 23.33 -6.62 13.06
C ILE A 46 23.08 -5.11 13.18
N ILE A 47 23.34 -4.34 12.11
CA ILE A 47 22.98 -2.92 12.04
C ILE A 47 21.90 -2.74 10.95
N GLY A 48 20.73 -2.24 11.34
CA GLY A 48 19.57 -2.09 10.45
C GLY A 48 19.73 -1.05 9.34
N GLY A 49 20.80 -0.25 9.35
CA GLY A 49 21.29 0.56 8.23
C GLY A 49 21.64 1.99 8.61
N ASP A 50 21.66 2.90 7.64
CA ASP A 50 22.25 4.25 7.79
C ASP A 50 23.68 4.13 8.38
N PHE A 51 24.44 3.14 7.91
CA PHE A 51 25.73 2.74 8.48
C PHE A 51 26.81 3.79 8.23
N GLN A 52 26.77 4.46 7.07
CA GLN A 52 27.74 5.44 6.58
C GLN A 52 29.14 4.83 6.36
N ALA A 53 29.27 3.90 5.41
CA ALA A 53 30.53 3.25 5.02
C ALA A 53 31.51 4.18 4.23
N VAL A 54 31.67 5.43 4.68
CA VAL A 54 32.39 6.51 3.99
C VAL A 54 33.91 6.35 4.15
N ARG A 55 34.64 6.02 3.08
CA ARG A 55 36.10 5.80 3.15
C ARG A 55 36.89 7.10 3.23
N ASN A 56 36.37 8.14 2.56
CA ASN A 56 36.98 9.46 2.43
C ASN A 56 35.95 10.55 2.06
N ALA A 57 36.41 11.80 1.99
CA ALA A 57 35.57 12.96 1.69
C ALA A 57 34.93 12.94 0.28
N ALA A 58 35.45 12.16 -0.67
CA ALA A 58 34.85 12.05 -2.00
C ALA A 58 33.61 11.16 -1.97
N ASP A 59 33.64 10.01 -1.29
CA ASP A 59 32.42 9.22 -0.98
C ASP A 59 31.39 10.09 -0.23
N LEU A 60 31.86 10.90 0.73
CA LEU A 60 31.01 11.84 1.46
C LEU A 60 30.33 12.88 0.55
N SER A 61 30.93 13.21 -0.60
CA SER A 61 30.38 14.16 -1.57
C SER A 61 29.08 13.66 -2.23
N VAL A 62 28.93 12.34 -2.39
CA VAL A 62 27.80 11.66 -3.03
C VAL A 62 26.80 11.06 -2.03
N MET A 63 27.03 11.19 -0.72
CA MET A 63 26.07 10.79 0.30
C MET A 63 24.84 11.73 0.32
N ALA A 64 23.63 11.17 0.41
CA ALA A 64 22.36 11.89 0.37
C ALA A 64 21.99 12.67 1.66
N VAL A 65 22.99 13.27 2.30
CA VAL A 65 22.85 14.16 3.47
C VAL A 65 23.10 15.62 3.04
N PRO A 66 22.31 16.61 3.49
CA PRO A 66 22.57 18.02 3.22
C PRO A 66 23.98 18.43 3.66
N ALA A 67 24.70 19.18 2.81
CA ALA A 67 26.15 19.38 2.96
C ALA A 67 26.63 19.80 4.37
N LYS A 68 25.88 20.69 5.04
CA LYS A 68 26.14 21.17 6.42
C LYS A 68 26.05 20.11 7.53
N TYR A 69 25.54 18.92 7.23
CA TYR A 69 25.39 17.80 8.18
C TYR A 69 26.23 16.58 7.79
N ARG A 70 26.99 16.65 6.70
CA ARG A 70 27.89 15.58 6.27
C ARG A 70 29.08 15.49 7.24
N GLN A 71 29.37 14.30 7.73
CA GLN A 71 30.50 13.98 8.60
C GLN A 71 31.06 12.62 8.22
N LEU A 72 32.38 12.43 8.32
CA LEU A 72 33.06 11.16 7.99
C LEU A 72 32.72 10.01 8.94
N GLY A 73 32.38 10.31 10.20
CA GLY A 73 32.14 9.31 11.24
C GLY A 73 33.41 8.54 11.66
N ASP A 74 33.21 7.41 12.34
CA ASP A 74 34.29 6.56 12.86
C ASP A 74 34.85 5.60 11.80
N PHE A 75 34.09 5.34 10.71
CA PHE A 75 34.37 4.27 9.74
C PHE A 75 35.72 4.37 9.00
N PRO A 76 36.27 5.54 8.62
CA PRO A 76 37.57 5.61 7.96
C PRO A 76 38.71 4.90 8.73
N ALA A 77 38.66 4.91 10.06
CA ALA A 77 39.64 4.24 10.92
C ALA A 77 39.48 2.70 10.94
N TYR A 78 38.31 2.18 10.58
CA TYR A 78 38.09 0.74 10.36
C TYR A 78 38.50 0.33 8.95
N TYR A 79 38.22 1.19 7.95
CA TYR A 79 38.60 0.99 6.56
C TYR A 79 40.13 0.99 6.35
N ASN A 80 40.85 1.89 7.04
CA ASN A 80 42.31 2.04 6.88
C ASN A 80 43.14 1.11 7.79
N GLY A 81 42.49 0.34 8.67
CA GLY A 81 43.13 -0.63 9.56
C GLY A 81 43.64 -0.08 10.90
N GLU A 82 43.45 1.20 11.23
CA GLU A 82 43.72 1.75 12.58
C GLU A 82 42.88 1.06 13.68
N LYS A 83 41.70 0.54 13.32
CA LYS A 83 40.76 -0.20 14.17
C LYS A 83 40.30 -1.47 13.46
N LYS A 84 39.98 -2.52 14.23
CA LYS A 84 39.27 -3.73 13.76
C LYS A 84 37.94 -3.86 14.51
N ALA A 85 36.88 -4.29 13.83
CA ALA A 85 35.59 -4.54 14.49
C ALA A 85 35.70 -5.71 15.49
N PRO A 86 35.32 -5.52 16.77
CA PRO A 86 35.50 -6.53 17.82
C PRO A 86 34.50 -7.69 17.74
N TYR A 87 33.43 -7.56 16.95
CA TYR A 87 32.43 -8.58 16.68
C TYR A 87 32.18 -8.63 15.18
N LEU A 88 31.84 -9.82 14.65
CA LEU A 88 31.37 -9.96 13.27
C LEU A 88 30.13 -9.07 13.10
N THR A 89 30.20 -8.15 12.13
CA THR A 89 29.17 -7.13 11.93
C THR A 89 28.56 -7.28 10.53
N ILE A 90 27.24 -7.43 10.42
CA ILE A 90 26.51 -7.34 9.15
C ILE A 90 25.60 -6.11 9.14
N PHE A 91 25.40 -5.50 7.97
CA PHE A 91 24.49 -4.36 7.82
C PHE A 91 23.80 -4.28 6.45
N LEU A 92 22.67 -3.59 6.42
CA LEU A 92 21.94 -3.16 5.21
C LEU A 92 22.26 -1.70 4.88
N ALA A 93 22.12 -1.31 3.62
CA ALA A 93 22.16 0.12 3.27
C ALA A 93 20.88 0.81 3.76
N GLY A 94 21.04 1.93 4.47
CA GLY A 94 19.95 2.88 4.71
C GLY A 94 19.83 3.90 3.58
N ASN A 95 19.32 5.09 3.91
CA ASN A 95 19.22 6.21 2.98
C ASN A 95 20.34 7.25 3.14
N HIS A 96 21.18 7.12 4.18
CA HIS A 96 22.35 7.96 4.43
C HIS A 96 23.62 7.11 4.32
N GLU A 97 24.07 6.85 3.10
CA GLU A 97 25.17 5.92 2.83
C GLU A 97 26.24 6.46 1.89
N ALA A 98 27.39 5.79 1.89
CA ALA A 98 28.44 5.95 0.89
C ALA A 98 28.06 5.21 -0.39
N SER A 99 27.09 5.74 -1.15
CA SER A 99 26.49 5.07 -2.32
C SER A 99 27.54 4.52 -3.30
N SER A 100 28.61 5.28 -3.56
CA SER A 100 29.77 4.84 -4.36
C SER A 100 30.41 3.55 -3.86
N HIS A 101 30.75 3.48 -2.57
CA HIS A 101 31.43 2.34 -1.95
C HIS A 101 30.51 1.12 -1.82
N LEU A 102 29.22 1.33 -1.54
CA LEU A 102 28.27 0.23 -1.47
C LEU A 102 27.89 -0.32 -2.86
N TRP A 103 28.01 0.48 -3.93
CA TRP A 103 27.80 0.00 -5.31
C TRP A 103 28.86 -0.98 -5.78
N GLU A 104 30.12 -0.75 -5.39
CA GLU A 104 31.24 -1.69 -5.61
C GLU A 104 30.98 -3.09 -5.05
N LEU A 105 29.98 -3.24 -4.16
CA LEU A 105 29.64 -4.43 -3.40
C LEU A 105 28.13 -4.76 -3.49
N TYR A 106 27.52 -4.60 -4.67
CA TYR A 106 26.09 -4.89 -4.91
C TYR A 106 25.62 -6.28 -4.42
N TYR A 107 26.43 -7.32 -4.63
CA TYR A 107 26.18 -8.70 -4.18
C TYR A 107 26.57 -8.95 -2.70
N GLY A 108 26.99 -7.92 -1.99
CA GLY A 108 27.57 -7.99 -0.65
C GLY A 108 29.08 -8.18 -0.64
N GLY A 109 29.71 -7.88 0.50
CA GLY A 109 31.15 -8.03 0.70
C GLY A 109 31.67 -7.29 1.93
N TRP A 110 32.95 -7.49 2.26
CA TRP A 110 33.59 -6.80 3.39
C TRP A 110 33.85 -5.34 3.02
N VAL A 111 33.32 -4.42 3.83
CA VAL A 111 33.66 -2.99 3.75
C VAL A 111 34.83 -2.63 4.66
N ALA A 112 35.13 -3.47 5.65
CA ALA A 112 36.30 -3.40 6.52
C ALA A 112 36.51 -4.79 7.15
N PRO A 113 37.68 -5.10 7.77
CA PRO A 113 37.90 -6.39 8.40
C PRO A 113 36.86 -6.66 9.50
N ASN A 114 36.14 -7.78 9.37
CA ASN A 114 35.05 -8.20 10.26
C ASN A 114 33.75 -7.34 10.17
N ILE A 115 33.60 -6.52 9.11
CA ILE A 115 32.36 -5.77 8.78
C ILE A 115 31.91 -6.08 7.34
N TYR A 116 30.74 -6.70 7.18
CA TYR A 116 30.18 -7.15 5.90
C TYR A 116 28.91 -6.37 5.55
N TYR A 117 28.89 -5.76 4.36
CA TYR A 117 27.68 -5.21 3.76
C TYR A 117 26.91 -6.35 3.09
N MET A 118 25.60 -6.49 3.35
CA MET A 118 24.83 -7.56 2.74
C MET A 118 24.64 -7.40 1.22
N GLY A 119 24.69 -6.19 0.66
CA GLY A 119 24.32 -5.95 -0.74
C GLY A 119 22.92 -5.35 -0.89
N ALA A 120 22.44 -5.18 -2.12
CA ALA A 120 21.10 -4.62 -2.41
C ALA A 120 19.98 -5.55 -1.89
N ALA A 121 20.11 -6.84 -2.16
CA ALA A 121 19.41 -7.92 -1.47
C ALA A 121 20.33 -9.15 -1.41
N ASN A 122 20.24 -9.96 -0.36
CA ASN A 122 21.08 -11.14 -0.18
C ASN A 122 20.50 -12.14 0.84
N VAL A 123 20.96 -13.39 0.77
CA VAL A 123 20.76 -14.40 1.82
C VAL A 123 22.10 -14.99 2.22
N LEU A 124 22.40 -14.98 3.52
CA LEU A 124 23.61 -15.53 4.11
C LEU A 124 23.28 -16.58 5.17
N ARG A 125 24.22 -17.48 5.43
CA ARG A 125 24.17 -18.41 6.56
C ARG A 125 25.26 -18.05 7.58
N ILE A 126 24.94 -18.21 8.86
CA ILE A 126 25.88 -18.03 9.97
C ILE A 126 25.58 -19.09 11.04
N GLY A 127 26.40 -20.14 11.02
CA GLY A 127 26.16 -21.33 11.84
C GLY A 127 24.75 -21.90 11.60
N PRO A 128 23.92 -22.10 12.64
CA PRO A 128 22.59 -22.68 12.49
C PRO A 128 21.57 -21.72 11.86
N LEU A 129 21.88 -20.45 11.61
CA LEU A 129 20.91 -19.45 11.13
C LEU A 129 21.07 -19.11 9.64
N ARG A 130 19.94 -18.81 8.98
CA ARG A 130 19.82 -18.25 7.62
C ARG A 130 19.17 -16.86 7.71
N ILE A 131 19.83 -15.86 7.13
CA ILE A 131 19.46 -14.44 7.25
C ILE A 131 19.23 -13.86 5.85
N ALA A 132 18.02 -13.36 5.59
CA ALA A 132 17.67 -12.64 4.37
C ALA A 132 17.61 -11.13 4.62
N GLY A 133 18.14 -10.32 3.70
CA GLY A 133 18.20 -8.87 3.82
C GLY A 133 17.78 -8.14 2.56
N LEU A 134 17.05 -7.03 2.73
CA LEU A 134 16.63 -6.10 1.68
C LEU A 134 17.08 -4.68 2.06
N SER A 135 18.06 -4.14 1.34
CA SER A 135 18.62 -2.80 1.59
C SER A 135 17.76 -1.69 0.97
N GLY A 136 17.89 -0.47 1.51
CA GLY A 136 17.25 0.74 0.99
C GLY A 136 15.91 1.10 1.63
N ILE A 137 15.21 2.06 1.02
CA ILE A 137 13.85 2.49 1.42
C ILE A 137 12.87 2.52 0.25
N TRP A 138 11.57 2.45 0.54
CA TRP A 138 10.52 2.49 -0.47
C TRP A 138 10.36 3.86 -1.14
N LYS A 139 10.36 3.87 -2.49
CA LYS A 139 9.73 4.89 -3.35
C LYS A 139 9.06 4.22 -4.55
N GLY A 140 7.73 4.28 -4.63
CA GLY A 140 6.96 3.59 -5.66
C GLY A 140 7.29 4.01 -7.10
N TYR A 141 7.74 5.25 -7.32
CA TYR A 141 8.12 5.76 -8.65
C TYR A 141 9.46 5.21 -9.18
N ASP A 142 10.34 4.72 -8.29
CA ASP A 142 11.60 4.07 -8.69
C ASP A 142 11.54 2.55 -8.58
N TYR A 143 10.57 1.98 -7.84
CA TYR A 143 10.43 0.54 -7.62
C TYR A 143 10.45 -0.28 -8.92
N ARG A 144 9.78 0.20 -9.97
CA ARG A 144 9.73 -0.44 -11.30
C ARG A 144 10.81 -0.01 -12.29
N LYS A 145 11.79 0.82 -11.87
CA LYS A 145 12.97 1.13 -12.69
C LYS A 145 14.07 0.10 -12.42
N PRO A 146 14.94 -0.21 -13.40
CA PRO A 146 16.17 -0.90 -13.09
C PRO A 146 17.09 -0.05 -12.22
N HIS A 147 18.17 -0.68 -11.79
CA HIS A 147 19.37 0.00 -11.35
C HIS A 147 20.03 0.66 -12.56
N HIS A 148 20.06 1.99 -12.59
CA HIS A 148 20.56 2.81 -13.69
C HIS A 148 21.72 3.71 -13.24
N GLU A 149 22.00 3.73 -11.93
CA GLU A 149 22.97 4.56 -11.27
C GLU A 149 24.40 4.08 -11.60
N ARG A 150 25.25 4.95 -12.16
CA ARG A 150 26.68 4.70 -12.31
C ARG A 150 27.47 5.99 -12.16
N LEU A 151 28.70 5.91 -11.63
CA LEU A 151 29.54 7.09 -11.42
C LEU A 151 30.02 7.68 -12.77
N PRO A 152 30.10 9.02 -12.91
CA PRO A 152 29.68 10.04 -11.93
C PRO A 152 28.15 10.21 -11.81
N PHE A 153 27.65 10.35 -10.59
CA PHE A 153 26.23 10.43 -10.26
C PHE A 153 25.64 11.85 -10.46
N SER A 154 24.41 11.95 -10.96
CA SER A 154 23.60 13.17 -10.87
C SER A 154 23.06 13.38 -9.44
N GLN A 155 22.34 14.49 -9.20
CA GLN A 155 21.62 14.72 -7.93
C GLN A 155 20.43 13.78 -7.70
N ASP A 156 20.11 12.95 -8.69
CA ASP A 156 19.01 12.00 -8.67
C ASP A 156 19.51 10.58 -8.45
N ASP A 157 20.59 10.16 -9.12
CA ASP A 157 21.26 8.86 -8.86
C ASP A 157 21.72 8.74 -7.39
N ILE A 158 22.15 9.86 -6.78
CA ILE A 158 22.48 9.97 -5.34
C ILE A 158 21.33 9.53 -4.43
N LYS A 159 20.07 9.65 -4.89
CA LYS A 159 18.86 9.29 -4.15
C LYS A 159 18.31 7.94 -4.58
N SER A 160 18.16 7.73 -5.89
CA SER A 160 17.55 6.51 -6.42
C SER A 160 18.39 5.27 -6.13
N PHE A 161 19.72 5.40 -5.95
CA PHE A 161 20.60 4.31 -5.52
C PHE A 161 20.06 3.49 -4.34
N TYR A 162 19.51 4.15 -3.30
CA TYR A 162 19.00 3.46 -2.10
C TYR A 162 17.48 3.22 -2.15
N HIS A 163 16.81 3.44 -3.27
CA HIS A 163 15.39 3.13 -3.42
C HIS A 163 15.19 1.65 -3.79
N VAL A 164 14.41 0.92 -2.99
CA VAL A 164 14.11 -0.51 -3.18
C VAL A 164 13.54 -0.77 -4.57
N ARG A 165 14.01 -1.83 -5.25
CA ARG A 165 13.58 -2.23 -6.60
C ARG A 165 12.78 -3.52 -6.62
N GLU A 166 11.91 -3.65 -7.63
CA GLU A 166 11.17 -4.87 -7.96
C GLU A 166 12.13 -6.03 -8.26
N PHE A 167 13.24 -5.75 -8.97
CA PHE A 167 14.27 -6.74 -9.31
C PHE A 167 14.86 -7.45 -8.09
N ASP A 168 15.22 -6.70 -7.04
CA ASP A 168 15.77 -7.26 -5.80
C ASP A 168 14.71 -7.96 -4.96
N THR A 169 13.49 -7.41 -4.96
CA THR A 169 12.32 -7.99 -4.28
C THR A 169 11.94 -9.34 -4.91
N ARG A 170 11.88 -9.44 -6.25
CA ARG A 170 11.49 -10.65 -6.99
C ARG A 170 12.44 -11.82 -6.70
N LYS A 171 13.76 -11.57 -6.62
CA LYS A 171 14.73 -12.60 -6.22
C LYS A 171 14.44 -13.16 -4.82
N LEU A 172 14.11 -12.30 -3.84
CA LEU A 172 13.77 -12.73 -2.47
C LEU A 172 12.43 -13.49 -2.41
N LEU A 173 11.45 -13.11 -3.23
CA LEU A 173 10.16 -13.82 -3.30
C LEU A 173 10.30 -15.26 -3.85
N LEU A 174 11.37 -15.60 -4.57
CA LEU A 174 11.57 -16.91 -5.19
C LEU A 174 12.27 -17.97 -4.29
N LEU A 175 12.70 -17.60 -3.08
CA LEU A 175 13.29 -18.54 -2.11
C LEU A 175 12.25 -19.58 -1.67
N ARG A 176 12.58 -20.87 -1.59
CA ARG A 176 11.64 -21.92 -1.11
C ARG A 176 12.04 -22.50 0.24
N GLU A 177 13.31 -22.45 0.62
CA GLU A 177 13.73 -22.87 1.97
C GLU A 177 13.29 -21.84 3.04
N GLN A 178 13.00 -22.30 4.27
CA GLN A 178 12.71 -21.44 5.42
C GLN A 178 13.87 -20.46 5.70
N VAL A 179 13.53 -19.26 6.19
CA VAL A 179 14.48 -18.24 6.68
C VAL A 179 14.29 -18.02 8.17
N ASP A 180 15.37 -17.78 8.93
CA ASP A 180 15.30 -17.60 10.38
C ASP A 180 15.18 -16.12 10.78
N ILE A 181 15.90 -15.24 10.07
CA ILE A 181 15.88 -13.79 10.27
C ILE A 181 15.64 -13.08 8.93
N GLY A 182 14.63 -12.20 8.87
CA GLY A 182 14.46 -11.22 7.79
C GLY A 182 14.88 -9.81 8.24
N MET A 183 15.31 -8.98 7.30
CA MET A 183 15.79 -7.62 7.59
C MET A 183 15.44 -6.62 6.47
N SER A 184 15.00 -5.42 6.85
CA SER A 184 14.84 -4.26 5.95
C SER A 184 15.12 -2.95 6.69
N HIS A 185 15.70 -1.93 6.04
CA HIS A 185 16.00 -0.68 6.73
C HIS A 185 14.73 0.05 7.18
N ASP A 186 13.80 0.31 6.26
CA ASP A 186 12.45 0.73 6.60
C ASP A 186 11.56 -0.46 6.99
N TRP A 187 10.43 -0.18 7.64
CA TRP A 187 9.57 -1.21 8.23
C TRP A 187 8.69 -1.85 7.14
N PRO A 188 8.39 -3.16 7.21
CA PRO A 188 7.33 -3.77 6.43
C PRO A 188 6.00 -3.03 6.63
N ARG A 189 5.34 -2.65 5.53
CA ARG A 189 4.08 -1.90 5.59
C ARG A 189 3.02 -2.62 6.42
N GLY A 190 2.38 -1.89 7.33
CA GLY A 190 1.29 -2.39 8.18
C GLY A 190 1.75 -3.14 9.43
N ILE A 191 3.06 -3.39 9.64
CA ILE A 191 3.56 -4.13 10.81
C ILE A 191 3.23 -3.45 12.15
N GLU A 192 2.99 -2.14 12.13
CA GLU A 192 2.58 -1.36 13.29
C GLU A 192 1.19 -1.72 13.85
N ASN A 193 0.35 -2.38 13.04
CA ASN A 193 -0.95 -2.91 13.47
C ASN A 193 -0.82 -4.22 14.26
N HIS A 194 0.33 -4.90 14.16
CA HIS A 194 0.65 -6.15 14.85
C HIS A 194 1.39 -5.92 16.19
N GLY A 195 1.38 -4.69 16.71
CA GLY A 195 2.05 -4.31 17.95
C GLY A 195 1.28 -3.22 18.72
N ASN A 196 1.94 -2.57 19.69
CA ASN A 196 1.28 -1.52 20.49
C ASN A 196 1.24 -0.17 19.74
N SER A 197 0.46 -0.10 18.66
CA SER A 197 0.31 1.11 17.83
C SER A 197 -0.19 2.31 18.65
N LYS A 198 -1.01 2.09 19.69
CA LYS A 198 -1.43 3.16 20.64
C LYS A 198 -0.24 3.83 21.33
N ALA A 199 0.79 3.07 21.70
CA ALA A 199 2.03 3.61 22.25
C ALA A 199 2.90 4.27 21.16
N LEU A 200 2.91 3.73 19.93
CA LEU A 200 3.59 4.33 18.78
C LEU A 200 3.01 5.71 18.44
N TRP A 201 1.68 5.85 18.34
CA TRP A 201 1.00 7.14 18.09
C TRP A 201 1.30 8.18 19.17
N LYS A 202 1.50 7.76 20.42
CA LYS A 202 1.89 8.66 21.51
C LYS A 202 3.35 9.14 21.40
N MET A 203 4.22 8.37 20.74
CA MET A 203 5.62 8.71 20.49
C MET A 203 5.83 9.44 19.15
N LYS A 204 4.99 9.13 18.16
CA LYS A 204 5.04 9.55 16.76
C LYS A 204 3.58 9.77 16.27
N PRO A 205 2.96 10.93 16.56
CA PRO A 205 1.55 11.16 16.23
C PRO A 205 1.27 11.07 14.73
N ASP A 206 2.21 11.55 13.91
CA ASP A 206 2.08 11.68 12.46
C ASP A 206 1.95 10.31 11.76
N PHE A 207 2.68 9.31 12.26
CA PHE A 207 2.60 7.92 11.77
C PHE A 207 1.20 7.31 11.88
N ARG A 208 0.32 7.86 12.74
CA ARG A 208 -1.07 7.39 12.83
C ARG A 208 -1.83 7.63 11.52
N GLN A 209 -1.62 8.78 10.87
CA GLN A 209 -2.26 9.07 9.59
C GLN A 209 -1.59 8.26 8.47
N GLU A 210 -0.25 8.19 8.46
CA GLU A 210 0.48 7.36 7.48
C GLU A 210 0.06 5.88 7.54
N SER A 211 -0.25 5.35 8.72
CA SER A 211 -0.76 3.99 8.91
C SER A 211 -2.20 3.82 8.42
N ILE A 212 -3.10 4.76 8.75
CA ILE A 212 -4.50 4.77 8.26
C ILE A 212 -4.53 4.84 6.73
N ASP A 213 -3.72 5.71 6.15
CA ASP A 213 -3.54 5.87 4.69
C ASP A 213 -2.87 4.65 4.03
N SER A 214 -2.41 3.65 4.80
CA SER A 214 -1.59 2.54 4.32
C SER A 214 -0.34 2.99 3.55
N LYS A 215 0.25 4.13 3.96
CA LYS A 215 1.47 4.74 3.41
C LYS A 215 2.72 4.45 4.27
N LEU A 216 2.55 4.21 5.58
CA LEU A 216 3.65 3.92 6.50
C LEU A 216 4.39 2.63 6.09
N GLY A 217 5.71 2.71 6.02
CA GLY A 217 6.54 1.56 5.67
C GLY A 217 6.41 1.07 4.22
N ASN A 218 7.03 -0.08 3.97
CA ASN A 218 7.47 -0.57 2.68
C ASN A 218 6.65 -1.81 2.22
N PRO A 219 5.91 -1.72 1.09
CA PRO A 219 5.21 -2.84 0.48
C PRO A 219 6.14 -4.00 0.09
N ALA A 220 7.31 -3.75 -0.48
CA ALA A 220 8.25 -4.80 -0.88
C ALA A 220 8.77 -5.59 0.33
N ALA A 221 9.11 -4.89 1.43
CA ALA A 221 9.47 -5.54 2.68
C ALA A 221 8.29 -6.34 3.28
N ALA A 222 7.04 -5.88 3.12
CA ALA A 222 5.86 -6.65 3.51
C ALA A 222 5.66 -7.91 2.65
N TYR A 223 5.81 -7.83 1.33
CA TYR A 223 5.73 -9.00 0.44
C TYR A 223 6.80 -10.04 0.80
N VAL A 224 8.05 -9.60 1.01
CA VAL A 224 9.16 -10.50 1.42
C VAL A 224 8.91 -11.09 2.81
N MET A 225 8.45 -10.31 3.79
CA MET A 225 8.12 -10.82 5.12
C MET A 225 7.00 -11.86 5.06
N ASP A 226 5.93 -11.60 4.31
CA ASP A 226 4.75 -12.48 4.22
C ASP A 226 4.99 -13.72 3.35
N ARG A 227 6.02 -13.68 2.48
CA ARG A 227 6.49 -14.82 1.69
C ARG A 227 7.52 -15.68 2.42
N LEU A 228 8.43 -15.10 3.20
CA LEU A 228 9.51 -15.82 3.88
C LEU A 228 9.17 -16.22 5.32
N ARG A 229 8.18 -15.56 5.93
CA ARG A 229 7.69 -15.76 7.30
C ARG A 229 8.82 -16.06 8.31
N PRO A 230 9.87 -15.23 8.43
CA PRO A 230 11.00 -15.55 9.28
C PRO A 230 10.63 -15.43 10.77
N ALA A 231 11.28 -16.20 11.65
CA ALA A 231 10.99 -16.17 13.08
C ALA A 231 11.21 -14.78 13.72
N TYR A 232 12.11 -13.99 13.13
CA TYR A 232 12.43 -12.62 13.52
C TYR A 232 12.49 -11.70 12.29
N TRP A 233 12.03 -10.45 12.45
CA TRP A 233 12.27 -9.39 11.47
C TRP A 233 12.88 -8.16 12.14
N PHE A 234 13.98 -7.63 11.60
CA PHE A 234 14.67 -6.45 12.14
C PHE A 234 14.65 -5.26 11.20
N SER A 235 14.31 -4.08 11.73
CA SER A 235 14.28 -2.82 10.99
C SER A 235 14.75 -1.60 11.78
N ALA A 236 14.96 -0.48 11.10
CA ALA A 236 15.48 0.76 11.64
C ALA A 236 14.67 1.98 11.14
N HIS A 237 15.32 2.90 10.42
CA HIS A 237 14.80 4.11 9.75
C HIS A 237 14.01 5.11 10.62
N LEU A 238 12.86 4.70 11.17
CA LEU A 238 11.85 5.56 11.80
C LEU A 238 12.26 6.15 13.16
N HIS A 239 13.49 5.92 13.63
CA HIS A 239 14.06 6.47 14.88
C HIS A 239 13.12 6.36 16.08
N CYS A 240 12.73 5.13 16.41
CA CYS A 240 12.02 4.74 17.63
C CYS A 240 12.14 3.23 17.84
N LYS A 241 12.04 2.77 19.10
CA LYS A 241 11.89 1.34 19.39
C LYS A 241 10.43 0.93 19.30
N PHE A 242 10.15 -0.10 18.52
CA PHE A 242 8.83 -0.72 18.41
C PHE A 242 8.98 -2.24 18.30
N ALA A 243 7.97 -2.98 18.76
CA ALA A 243 7.92 -4.43 18.66
C ALA A 243 6.50 -4.88 18.33
N ALA A 244 6.41 -5.90 17.48
CA ALA A 244 5.16 -6.47 16.98
C ALA A 244 5.31 -8.00 16.80
N VAL A 245 4.20 -8.71 16.76
CA VAL A 245 4.16 -10.14 16.43
C VAL A 245 3.11 -10.34 15.36
N LYS A 246 3.54 -10.71 14.16
CA LYS A 246 2.64 -11.04 13.05
C LYS A 246 2.47 -12.55 12.98
N GLU A 247 1.24 -12.99 13.21
CA GLU A 247 0.81 -14.37 13.00
C GLU A 247 0.34 -14.57 11.56
N TYR A 248 0.45 -15.81 11.07
CA TYR A 248 0.05 -16.25 9.74
C TYR A 248 -0.71 -17.58 9.83
N ASP A 249 -1.67 -17.78 8.94
CA ASP A 249 -2.36 -19.06 8.81
C ASP A 249 -1.41 -20.19 8.41
N ALA A 250 -1.68 -21.40 8.88
CA ALA A 250 -0.87 -22.58 8.58
C ALA A 250 -0.76 -22.82 7.05
N PRO A 251 0.40 -23.27 6.53
CA PRO A 251 0.53 -23.60 5.11
C PRO A 251 -0.49 -24.67 4.69
N VAL A 252 -1.29 -24.38 3.66
CA VAL A 252 -2.29 -25.31 3.15
C VAL A 252 -1.60 -26.43 2.37
N THR A 253 -1.55 -27.63 2.94
CA THR A 253 -1.08 -28.83 2.24
C THR A 253 -2.10 -29.26 1.19
N GLN A 254 -1.84 -28.89 -0.07
CA GLN A 254 -2.47 -29.55 -1.21
C GLN A 254 -1.77 -30.90 -1.43
N GLU A 255 -2.53 -31.99 -1.41
CA GLU A 255 -2.00 -33.32 -1.75
C GLU A 255 -1.70 -33.40 -3.25
N ALA A 256 -0.54 -33.94 -3.61
CA ALA A 256 -0.07 -33.94 -4.99
C ALA A 256 -0.81 -34.99 -5.85
N PRO A 257 -1.27 -34.64 -7.07
CA PRO A 257 -1.83 -35.61 -8.00
C PRO A 257 -0.82 -36.69 -8.36
N ILE A 258 -1.20 -37.96 -8.25
CA ILE A 258 -0.36 -39.10 -8.61
C ILE A 258 -0.27 -39.19 -10.13
N VAL A 259 0.87 -38.80 -10.70
CA VAL A 259 1.15 -38.93 -12.13
C VAL A 259 1.59 -40.36 -12.45
N SER A 260 0.64 -41.22 -12.81
CA SER A 260 0.91 -42.56 -13.34
C SER A 260 1.47 -42.47 -14.77
N SER A 261 2.74 -42.81 -14.96
CA SER A 261 3.38 -42.81 -16.27
C SER A 261 3.01 -44.05 -17.10
N SER A 262 2.41 -43.86 -18.27
CA SER A 262 2.27 -44.93 -19.27
C SER A 262 2.27 -44.36 -20.70
N ASN A 263 3.37 -44.61 -21.43
CA ASN A 263 3.40 -44.59 -22.89
C ASN A 263 3.96 -45.94 -23.35
N ALA A 264 3.08 -46.82 -23.82
CA ALA A 264 3.41 -48.02 -24.57
C ALA A 264 2.18 -48.36 -25.43
N GLU A 265 2.42 -48.68 -26.70
CA GLU A 265 1.37 -49.06 -27.66
C GLU A 265 1.09 -50.56 -27.53
N ASP A 266 -0.17 -51.01 -27.65
CA ASP A 266 -0.50 -52.27 -28.35
C ASP A 266 -2.02 -52.43 -28.64
N VAL A 267 -2.36 -52.33 -29.93
CA VAL A 267 -3.21 -53.21 -30.78
C VAL A 267 -4.46 -53.93 -30.19
N GLU A 268 -5.64 -53.61 -30.76
CA GLU A 268 -6.90 -54.41 -30.93
C GLU A 268 -7.58 -55.07 -29.68
N ALA A 269 -8.90 -55.04 -29.43
CA ALA A 269 -10.01 -55.37 -30.34
C ALA A 269 -11.43 -55.16 -29.72
N SER A 270 -12.46 -55.16 -30.57
CA SER A 270 -13.83 -55.67 -30.32
C SER A 270 -14.74 -55.15 -29.18
N LYS A 271 -15.49 -54.07 -29.50
CA LYS A 271 -16.96 -54.03 -29.61
C LYS A 271 -17.89 -54.74 -28.57
N VAL A 272 -18.83 -53.91 -28.07
CA VAL A 272 -20.26 -54.17 -27.76
C VAL A 272 -20.62 -54.93 -26.47
N ALA A 273 -21.13 -54.16 -25.50
CA ALA A 273 -22.41 -54.42 -24.83
C ALA A 273 -22.95 -53.12 -24.18
N GLU A 274 -24.20 -52.76 -24.45
CA GLU A 274 -25.04 -51.89 -23.58
C GLU A 274 -26.08 -52.78 -22.87
N PRO A 275 -27.11 -52.25 -22.17
CA PRO A 275 -26.99 -51.84 -20.78
C PRO A 275 -28.02 -52.53 -19.87
N THR A 276 -27.93 -52.32 -18.56
CA THR A 276 -29.09 -52.45 -17.67
C THR A 276 -29.15 -51.26 -16.71
N ALA A 277 -30.33 -50.65 -16.60
CA ALA A 277 -30.58 -49.48 -15.78
C ALA A 277 -30.88 -49.84 -14.32
N ASN A 278 -30.88 -48.81 -13.47
CA ASN A 278 -31.21 -48.90 -12.05
C ASN A 278 -32.73 -49.17 -11.85
N PRO A 279 -33.15 -50.14 -11.02
CA PRO A 279 -34.56 -50.38 -10.76
C PRO A 279 -35.13 -49.39 -9.74
N ASP A 280 -36.17 -48.67 -10.14
CA ASP A 280 -37.48 -48.64 -9.46
C ASP A 280 -38.44 -47.80 -10.30
N GLU A 281 -39.39 -48.48 -10.96
CA GLU A 281 -40.29 -47.95 -11.98
C GLU A 281 -41.74 -47.94 -11.46
N ILE A 282 -42.45 -46.82 -11.62
CA ILE A 282 -43.91 -46.77 -11.69
C ILE A 282 -44.29 -45.73 -12.76
N ASP A 283 -44.74 -46.23 -13.92
CA ASP A 283 -45.35 -45.45 -15.01
C ASP A 283 -46.88 -45.37 -14.83
N LEU A 284 -47.58 -44.56 -15.64
CA LEU A 284 -48.86 -44.88 -16.30
C LEU A 284 -49.34 -43.74 -17.25
N ASP A 285 -48.84 -43.79 -18.49
CA ASP A 285 -49.62 -43.94 -19.75
C ASP A 285 -50.31 -42.76 -20.53
N MET A 286 -50.19 -42.88 -21.87
CA MET A 286 -51.04 -42.39 -23.01
C MET A 286 -51.01 -40.89 -23.42
N ASP A 287 -50.52 -40.47 -24.62
CA ASP A 287 -50.97 -40.61 -26.05
C ASP A 287 -51.87 -39.42 -26.54
N GLU A 288 -51.97 -38.92 -27.79
CA GLU A 288 -51.48 -39.17 -29.20
C GLU A 288 -51.62 -37.79 -29.98
N SER A 289 -51.15 -37.47 -31.21
CA SER A 289 -50.08 -37.90 -32.15
C SER A 289 -49.96 -36.92 -33.39
N GLU A 290 -48.83 -36.95 -34.12
CA GLU A 290 -48.52 -36.54 -35.53
C GLU A 290 -48.93 -35.16 -36.19
N GLY A 291 -48.16 -34.72 -37.22
CA GLY A 291 -48.63 -33.79 -38.30
C GLY A 291 -47.60 -32.81 -38.94
N GLU A 292 -47.46 -32.76 -40.28
CA GLU A 292 -46.45 -31.95 -41.03
C GLU A 292 -46.97 -30.90 -42.06
N LEU A 293 -46.19 -29.79 -42.20
CA LEU A 293 -45.86 -28.94 -43.37
C LEU A 293 -46.89 -28.18 -44.29
N SER A 294 -46.69 -26.85 -44.33
CA SER A 294 -46.40 -25.99 -45.54
C SER A 294 -47.51 -25.49 -46.51
N THR A 295 -47.67 -24.16 -46.67
CA THR A 295 -47.27 -23.38 -47.89
C THR A 295 -47.66 -21.86 -47.93
N LYS A 296 -46.70 -21.01 -48.38
CA LYS A 296 -46.79 -19.76 -49.22
C LYS A 296 -47.79 -18.59 -48.96
N ALA A 297 -47.31 -17.56 -48.27
CA ALA A 297 -47.11 -16.14 -48.67
C ALA A 297 -48.10 -15.32 -49.58
N THR A 298 -48.53 -14.15 -49.06
CA THR A 298 -48.43 -12.79 -49.69
C THR A 298 -48.60 -11.64 -48.66
N ALA A 299 -48.29 -10.39 -49.03
CA ALA A 299 -48.28 -9.17 -48.17
C ALA A 299 -49.66 -8.44 -48.10
N SER A 300 -49.93 -7.38 -47.29
CA SER A 300 -49.04 -6.38 -46.65
C SER A 300 -49.73 -5.60 -45.50
N THR A 301 -48.94 -5.14 -44.48
CA THR A 301 -49.10 -3.93 -43.60
C THR A 301 -50.47 -3.62 -42.94
N VAL A 302 -50.62 -3.52 -41.60
CA VAL A 302 -50.22 -2.39 -40.71
C VAL A 302 -50.41 -2.76 -39.20
N GLU A 303 -49.45 -2.35 -38.35
CA GLU A 303 -49.42 -2.08 -36.88
C GLU A 303 -50.15 -2.88 -35.75
N THR A 304 -49.48 -2.84 -34.58
CA THR A 304 -49.91 -2.95 -33.16
C THR A 304 -50.11 -4.31 -32.42
N ALA A 305 -49.35 -4.41 -31.31
CA ALA A 305 -49.57 -5.15 -30.05
C ALA A 305 -49.28 -6.67 -29.93
N ALA A 306 -48.79 -7.05 -28.74
CA ALA A 306 -48.38 -8.38 -28.25
C ALA A 306 -49.50 -8.99 -27.34
N PRO A 307 -49.39 -10.17 -26.65
CA PRO A 307 -48.27 -11.11 -26.41
C PRO A 307 -48.52 -12.52 -27.06
N SER A 308 -47.81 -13.65 -26.79
CA SER A 308 -46.93 -14.09 -25.68
C SER A 308 -45.87 -15.15 -26.08
N ASN A 309 -44.97 -15.50 -25.14
CA ASN A 309 -43.93 -16.55 -25.21
C ASN A 309 -44.51 -17.99 -25.31
N PRO A 310 -43.75 -19.04 -25.73
CA PRO A 310 -42.72 -19.70 -24.87
C PRO A 310 -41.40 -20.12 -25.61
N GLU A 311 -40.21 -20.12 -24.98
CA GLU A 311 -39.49 -21.24 -24.28
C GLU A 311 -39.05 -22.43 -25.17
N PHE A 312 -37.95 -23.19 -24.95
CA PHE A 312 -36.69 -23.12 -24.16
C PHE A 312 -35.67 -24.09 -24.83
N VAL A 313 -34.39 -24.13 -24.43
CA VAL A 313 -33.44 -25.20 -24.82
C VAL A 313 -32.63 -25.64 -23.60
N SER A 314 -32.54 -26.95 -23.31
CA SER A 314 -31.94 -27.49 -22.08
C SER A 314 -30.41 -27.62 -22.13
N ASP A 315 -29.80 -27.69 -20.94
CA ASP A 315 -28.35 -27.75 -20.75
C ASP A 315 -27.72 -29.11 -21.16
N ASP A 316 -28.53 -30.14 -21.42
CA ASP A 316 -28.07 -31.45 -21.93
C ASP A 316 -27.33 -31.31 -23.27
N ILE A 317 -27.68 -30.29 -24.07
CA ILE A 317 -27.02 -29.96 -25.33
C ILE A 317 -25.70 -29.19 -25.09
N ARG A 318 -25.57 -28.45 -23.98
CA ARG A 318 -24.28 -27.84 -23.59
C ARG A 318 -23.28 -28.88 -23.07
N ALA A 319 -23.75 -29.94 -22.41
CA ALA A 319 -22.92 -31.00 -21.85
C ALA A 319 -22.18 -31.85 -22.91
N GLN A 320 -22.58 -31.77 -24.19
CA GLN A 320 -22.01 -32.57 -25.28
C GLN A 320 -20.87 -31.89 -26.05
N LEU A 321 -20.48 -30.66 -25.68
CA LEU A 321 -19.38 -29.94 -26.34
C LEU A 321 -18.00 -30.48 -25.90
N PRO A 322 -17.04 -30.71 -26.84
CA PRO A 322 -15.72 -31.23 -26.48
C PRO A 322 -14.95 -30.30 -25.52
N ALA A 323 -14.23 -30.89 -24.57
CA ALA A 323 -13.45 -30.16 -23.56
C ALA A 323 -12.38 -29.21 -24.13
N SER A 324 -12.02 -29.35 -25.41
CA SER A 324 -11.15 -28.41 -26.14
C SER A 324 -11.78 -27.02 -26.39
N PHE A 325 -13.08 -26.84 -26.17
CA PHE A 325 -13.77 -25.55 -26.24
C PHE A 325 -13.98 -24.88 -24.87
N ALA A 326 -13.63 -25.55 -23.77
CA ALA A 326 -13.63 -24.92 -22.45
C ALA A 326 -12.47 -23.91 -22.34
N LYS A 327 -12.80 -22.64 -22.09
CA LYS A 327 -11.80 -21.58 -21.90
C LYS A 327 -11.03 -21.83 -20.59
N PRO A 328 -9.69 -21.79 -20.56
CA PRO A 328 -8.94 -21.97 -19.32
C PRO A 328 -9.34 -20.92 -18.27
N ALA A 329 -9.59 -21.36 -17.03
CA ALA A 329 -10.00 -20.46 -15.96
C ALA A 329 -8.88 -19.48 -15.59
N GLU A 330 -9.10 -18.18 -15.80
CA GLU A 330 -8.22 -17.13 -15.27
C GLU A 330 -8.32 -17.11 -13.75
N GLN A 331 -7.35 -17.72 -13.07
CA GLN A 331 -7.25 -17.66 -11.62
C GLN A 331 -6.94 -16.22 -11.15
N PRO A 332 -7.48 -15.79 -9.99
CA PRO A 332 -7.21 -14.48 -9.44
C PRO A 332 -5.70 -14.29 -9.21
N LYS A 333 -5.16 -13.13 -9.59
CA LYS A 333 -3.72 -12.85 -9.42
C LYS A 333 -3.39 -12.82 -7.91
N PRO A 334 -2.54 -13.72 -7.40
CA PRO A 334 -2.22 -13.75 -5.99
C PRO A 334 -1.38 -12.54 -5.59
N ASN A 335 -1.36 -12.24 -4.28
CA ASN A 335 -0.38 -11.31 -3.71
C ASN A 335 1.05 -11.74 -4.10
N PRO A 336 2.01 -10.83 -4.36
CA PRO A 336 3.34 -11.19 -4.84
C PRO A 336 4.03 -12.27 -3.98
N GLY A 337 4.40 -13.37 -4.62
CA GLY A 337 4.97 -14.57 -4.00
C GLY A 337 3.97 -15.53 -3.37
N GLN A 338 2.67 -15.23 -3.26
CA GLN A 338 1.69 -16.19 -2.72
C GLN A 338 1.29 -17.22 -3.81
N PRO A 339 1.06 -18.50 -3.45
CA PRO A 339 1.06 -19.07 -2.10
C PRO A 339 2.47 -19.30 -1.52
N VAL A 340 2.59 -19.25 -0.19
CA VAL A 340 3.84 -19.63 0.50
C VAL A 340 4.16 -21.13 0.27
N PRO A 341 5.37 -21.48 -0.16
CA PRO A 341 5.80 -22.88 -0.32
C PRO A 341 5.65 -23.72 0.96
N PRO A 342 5.23 -25.00 0.87
CA PRO A 342 5.06 -25.87 2.04
C PRO A 342 6.32 -26.06 2.91
N THR A 343 7.51 -25.79 2.34
CA THR A 343 8.81 -25.81 3.01
C THR A 343 9.08 -24.60 3.92
N ILE A 344 8.21 -23.59 3.90
CA ILE A 344 8.26 -22.43 4.82
C ILE A 344 7.15 -22.63 5.86
N THR A 345 7.52 -23.29 6.95
CA THR A 345 6.59 -23.82 7.96
C THR A 345 6.29 -22.85 9.11
N ASN A 346 7.08 -21.79 9.29
CA ASN A 346 6.89 -20.85 10.40
C ASN A 346 5.62 -19.99 10.22
N THR A 347 4.82 -19.89 11.28
CA THR A 347 3.57 -19.12 11.33
C THR A 347 3.67 -17.81 12.09
N THR A 348 4.82 -17.49 12.70
CA THR A 348 4.95 -16.35 13.64
C THR A 348 6.22 -15.54 13.40
N THR A 349 6.09 -14.28 12.97
CA THR A 349 7.21 -13.35 12.79
C THR A 349 7.27 -12.33 13.92
N ARG A 350 8.37 -12.35 14.69
CA ARG A 350 8.63 -11.38 15.77
C ARG A 350 9.38 -10.17 15.22
N PHE A 351 8.65 -9.07 15.01
CA PHE A 351 9.22 -7.82 14.52
C PHE A 351 9.83 -6.98 15.65
N LEU A 352 11.02 -6.43 15.41
CA LEU A 352 11.68 -5.45 16.27
C LEU A 352 12.27 -4.33 15.40
N ALA A 353 11.87 -3.09 15.69
CA ALA A 353 12.55 -1.89 15.24
C ALA A 353 13.28 -1.20 16.38
N LEU A 354 14.38 -0.51 16.06
CA LEU A 354 15.24 0.19 17.01
C LEU A 354 15.55 1.62 16.58
N ASP A 355 15.90 2.45 17.57
CA ASP A 355 16.31 3.84 17.37
C ASP A 355 17.80 3.94 16.96
N LYS A 356 18.32 5.16 16.77
CA LYS A 356 19.74 5.40 16.49
C LYS A 356 20.60 5.60 17.74
N CYS A 357 21.89 5.26 17.65
CA CYS A 357 22.87 5.39 18.72
C CYS A 357 23.06 6.85 19.20
N LEU A 358 22.23 7.27 20.16
CA LEU A 358 22.27 8.57 20.81
C LEU A 358 21.94 8.45 22.31
N PRO A 359 22.44 9.36 23.17
CA PRO A 359 22.23 9.27 24.62
C PRO A 359 20.74 9.20 25.01
N GLY A 360 20.39 8.15 25.77
CA GLY A 360 19.04 7.95 26.29
C GLY A 360 18.02 7.35 25.30
N ARG A 361 18.43 6.98 24.08
CA ARG A 361 17.57 6.28 23.11
C ARG A 361 17.63 4.76 23.28
N LYS A 362 16.63 4.04 22.75
CA LYS A 362 16.57 2.56 22.75
C LYS A 362 17.02 2.03 21.40
N PHE A 363 18.34 2.07 21.18
CA PHE A 363 18.98 1.82 19.88
C PHE A 363 19.57 0.42 19.71
N LEU A 364 19.90 -0.25 20.81
CA LEU A 364 20.54 -1.56 20.87
C LEU A 364 19.65 -2.57 21.62
N GLN A 365 19.59 -3.81 21.14
CA GLN A 365 19.04 -4.96 21.87
C GLN A 365 19.92 -6.19 21.70
N LEU A 366 20.16 -6.93 22.79
CA LEU A 366 20.81 -8.25 22.75
C LEU A 366 19.74 -9.35 22.89
N CYS A 367 19.80 -10.37 22.03
CA CYS A 367 18.92 -11.54 22.06
C CYS A 367 19.68 -12.82 21.67
N PRO A 368 19.45 -13.95 22.36
CA PRO A 368 19.77 -15.25 21.79
C PRO A 368 18.78 -15.54 20.67
N VAL A 369 19.26 -16.07 19.55
CA VAL A 369 18.43 -16.50 18.42
C VAL A 369 18.75 -17.94 18.06
N SER A 370 17.71 -18.76 17.97
CA SER A 370 17.75 -20.15 17.55
C SER A 370 16.98 -20.26 16.21
N PRO A 371 17.34 -21.21 15.32
CA PRO A 371 16.64 -21.42 14.06
C PRO A 371 15.19 -21.88 14.25
N VAL A 372 14.39 -21.75 13.19
CA VAL A 372 13.04 -22.35 13.11
C VAL A 372 13.14 -23.87 13.20
N ASP A 373 14.03 -24.46 12.39
CA ASP A 373 14.38 -25.88 12.45
C ASP A 373 15.45 -26.10 13.54
N SER A 374 15.00 -26.58 14.70
CA SER A 374 15.87 -26.87 15.84
C SER A 374 16.88 -27.99 15.58
N THR A 375 16.67 -28.85 14.57
CA THR A 375 17.65 -29.91 14.23
C THR A 375 18.96 -29.32 13.70
N ARG A 376 18.90 -28.14 13.05
CA ARG A 376 20.09 -27.38 12.61
C ARG A 376 20.98 -26.91 13.77
N VAL A 377 20.52 -26.94 15.02
CA VAL A 377 21.40 -26.65 16.18
C VAL A 377 22.38 -27.79 16.41
N ALA A 378 21.99 -29.04 16.15
CA ALA A 378 22.82 -30.22 16.41
C ALA A 378 24.07 -30.31 15.49
N THR A 379 24.03 -29.69 14.31
CA THR A 379 25.19 -29.63 13.39
C THR A 379 26.18 -28.52 13.73
N TYR A 380 25.85 -27.61 14.66
CA TYR A 380 26.71 -26.48 15.09
C TYR A 380 26.94 -26.49 16.60
N PRO A 381 27.67 -27.48 17.14
CA PRO A 381 27.82 -27.69 18.58
C PRO A 381 28.37 -26.46 19.33
N PRO A 382 28.08 -26.32 20.63
CA PRO A 382 28.68 -25.30 21.48
C PRO A 382 30.22 -25.35 21.43
N SER A 383 30.84 -24.19 21.20
CA SER A 383 32.30 -24.03 21.18
C SER A 383 32.68 -22.76 21.91
N ASN A 384 33.74 -22.86 22.71
CA ASN A 384 34.28 -21.76 23.52
C ASN A 384 35.16 -20.78 22.70
N SER A 385 35.20 -20.94 21.36
CA SER A 385 35.86 -20.00 20.46
C SER A 385 35.16 -18.64 20.47
N ARG A 386 35.94 -17.56 20.36
CA ARG A 386 35.42 -16.18 20.28
C ARG A 386 34.90 -15.81 18.89
N GLN A 387 35.33 -16.54 17.86
CA GLN A 387 34.63 -16.64 16.57
C GLN A 387 34.09 -18.08 16.50
N ARG A 388 32.83 -18.27 16.88
CA ARG A 388 32.15 -19.59 16.84
C ARG A 388 31.58 -19.91 15.45
N HIS A 389 31.28 -18.88 14.67
CA HIS A 389 30.64 -18.98 13.36
C HIS A 389 31.31 -18.02 12.37
N HIS A 390 31.37 -18.42 11.09
CA HIS A 390 31.76 -17.59 9.96
C HIS A 390 30.55 -17.35 9.05
N LEU A 391 30.65 -16.40 8.12
CA LEU A 391 29.62 -16.19 7.09
C LEU A 391 29.78 -17.21 5.97
N GLN A 392 28.65 -17.74 5.49
CA GLN A 392 28.58 -18.61 4.33
C GLN A 392 27.54 -18.09 3.34
N TYR A 393 27.81 -18.27 2.04
CA TYR A 393 26.85 -18.02 0.97
C TYR A 393 25.69 -19.02 1.04
N ASP A 394 24.48 -18.59 0.67
CA ASP A 394 23.31 -19.45 0.63
C ASP A 394 23.15 -20.14 -0.75
N PRO A 395 23.15 -21.48 -0.85
CA PRO A 395 23.13 -22.18 -2.15
C PRO A 395 21.92 -21.87 -3.04
N GLU A 396 20.74 -21.67 -2.43
CA GLU A 396 19.52 -21.30 -3.17
C GLU A 396 19.62 -19.88 -3.71
N TRP A 397 20.11 -18.93 -2.91
CA TRP A 397 20.36 -17.56 -3.35
C TRP A 397 21.43 -17.45 -4.44
N LEU A 398 22.48 -18.28 -4.40
CA LEU A 398 23.47 -18.34 -5.48
C LEU A 398 22.83 -18.80 -6.80
N ALA A 399 21.94 -19.80 -6.76
CA ALA A 399 21.21 -20.26 -7.94
C ALA A 399 20.25 -19.19 -8.49
N ILE A 400 19.48 -18.52 -7.61
CA ILE A 400 18.63 -17.38 -7.99
C ILE A 400 19.48 -16.24 -8.59
N THR A 401 20.63 -15.94 -8.02
CA THR A 401 21.56 -14.92 -8.53
C THR A 401 22.06 -15.26 -9.93
N ARG A 402 22.37 -16.54 -10.21
CA ARG A 402 22.74 -17.00 -11.57
C ARG A 402 21.61 -16.81 -12.58
N VAL A 403 20.37 -17.21 -12.24
CA VAL A 403 19.19 -17.04 -13.11
C VAL A 403 18.93 -15.57 -13.42
N PHE A 404 19.13 -14.67 -12.44
CA PHE A 404 18.87 -13.24 -12.59
C PHE A 404 20.03 -12.43 -13.20
N ALA A 405 21.26 -12.94 -13.23
CA ALA A 405 22.43 -12.21 -13.74
C ALA A 405 22.29 -11.77 -15.20
N GLN A 406 21.62 -12.56 -16.05
CA GLN A 406 21.33 -12.22 -17.45
C GLN A 406 20.33 -11.06 -17.63
N TYR A 407 19.60 -10.71 -16.57
CA TYR A 407 18.52 -9.72 -16.56
C TYR A 407 18.91 -8.43 -15.81
N LEU A 408 20.11 -8.38 -15.24
CA LEU A 408 20.62 -7.24 -14.48
C LEU A 408 21.26 -6.21 -15.43
N THR A 409 20.80 -4.98 -15.38
CA THR A 409 21.44 -3.82 -16.03
C THR A 409 21.98 -2.86 -14.98
N ILE A 410 23.05 -2.11 -15.31
CA ILE A 410 23.52 -0.94 -14.56
C ILE A 410 24.00 0.15 -15.52
N GLY A 411 23.85 1.42 -15.14
CA GLY A 411 24.35 2.56 -15.92
C GLY A 411 23.57 2.89 -17.20
N ASP A 412 22.46 2.21 -17.46
CA ASP A 412 21.52 2.50 -18.54
C ASP A 412 20.20 3.01 -17.95
N ARG A 413 19.74 4.18 -18.41
CA ARG A 413 18.51 4.85 -17.97
C ARG A 413 17.30 4.56 -18.85
N GLU A 414 17.51 4.11 -20.09
CA GLU A 414 16.45 3.74 -21.02
C GLU A 414 16.06 2.26 -20.85
N ALA A 415 16.89 1.48 -20.16
CA ALA A 415 16.59 0.12 -19.76
C ALA A 415 15.26 0.02 -18.99
N GLN A 416 14.46 -0.99 -19.33
CA GLN A 416 13.21 -1.30 -18.65
C GLN A 416 13.40 -2.49 -17.71
N THR A 417 12.65 -2.53 -16.60
CA THR A 417 12.67 -3.69 -15.71
C THR A 417 12.12 -4.93 -16.44
N PRO A 418 12.86 -6.06 -16.46
CA PRO A 418 12.41 -7.29 -17.10
C PRO A 418 11.03 -7.74 -16.58
N PRO A 419 10.13 -8.23 -17.46
CA PRO A 419 8.83 -8.73 -17.03
C PRO A 419 8.97 -9.87 -16.01
N ASP A 420 7.99 -10.00 -15.13
CA ASP A 420 7.92 -11.13 -14.21
C ASP A 420 7.48 -12.38 -14.99
N LEU A 421 8.33 -13.41 -15.01
CA LEU A 421 8.05 -14.67 -15.70
C LEU A 421 7.19 -15.63 -14.85
N GLY A 422 6.98 -15.32 -13.58
CA GLY A 422 6.25 -16.16 -12.63
C GLY A 422 7.03 -17.38 -12.13
N GLU A 423 6.61 -17.91 -10.98
CA GLU A 423 7.30 -19.01 -10.30
C GLU A 423 7.43 -20.27 -11.17
N ASN A 424 6.41 -20.60 -11.97
CA ASN A 424 6.41 -21.74 -12.89
C ASN A 424 7.54 -21.71 -13.93
N VAL A 425 8.02 -20.52 -14.31
CA VAL A 425 9.14 -20.37 -15.25
C VAL A 425 10.48 -20.24 -14.51
N TYR A 426 10.50 -19.55 -13.37
CA TYR A 426 11.72 -19.36 -12.60
C TYR A 426 12.17 -20.63 -11.85
N PHE A 427 11.27 -21.44 -11.28
CA PHE A 427 11.67 -22.62 -10.49
C PHE A 427 12.49 -23.65 -11.29
N PRO A 428 12.09 -24.08 -12.52
CA PRO A 428 12.92 -24.98 -13.32
C PRO A 428 14.30 -24.41 -13.67
N MET A 429 14.42 -23.09 -13.84
CA MET A 429 15.71 -22.42 -14.04
C MET A 429 16.54 -22.44 -12.75
N ILE A 430 15.94 -22.11 -11.61
CA ILE A 430 16.59 -22.12 -10.30
C ILE A 430 17.05 -23.53 -9.94
N ASP A 431 16.25 -24.57 -10.20
CA ASP A 431 16.62 -25.96 -9.89
C ASP A 431 17.78 -26.47 -10.75
N LYS A 432 17.82 -26.10 -12.04
CA LYS A 432 18.98 -26.32 -12.90
C LYS A 432 20.23 -25.62 -12.36
N GLU A 433 20.13 -24.35 -11.99
CA GLU A 433 21.29 -23.61 -11.46
C GLU A 433 21.66 -24.03 -10.03
N ARG A 434 20.74 -24.63 -9.24
CA ARG A 434 21.05 -25.30 -7.97
C ARG A 434 21.91 -26.54 -8.16
N ILE A 435 21.65 -27.35 -9.19
CA ILE A 435 22.53 -28.48 -9.56
C ILE A 435 23.94 -27.96 -9.88
N TRP A 436 24.04 -26.89 -10.67
CA TRP A 436 25.34 -26.28 -10.99
C TRP A 436 26.06 -25.77 -9.73
N VAL A 437 25.36 -25.09 -8.82
CA VAL A 437 25.90 -24.60 -7.54
C VAL A 437 26.34 -25.75 -6.64
N GLU A 438 25.57 -26.83 -6.58
CA GLU A 438 25.91 -28.04 -5.81
C GLU A 438 27.24 -28.64 -6.29
N GLU A 439 27.35 -28.92 -7.60
CA GLU A 439 28.56 -29.47 -8.24
C GLU A 439 29.77 -28.53 -8.17
N ASN A 440 29.59 -27.21 -8.29
CA ASN A 440 30.70 -26.26 -8.50
C ASN A 440 31.08 -25.41 -7.28
N ILE A 441 30.25 -25.40 -6.25
CA ILE A 441 30.46 -24.61 -5.03
C ILE A 441 30.31 -25.50 -3.79
N VAL A 442 29.19 -26.20 -3.62
CA VAL A 442 28.90 -26.96 -2.38
C VAL A 442 29.83 -28.15 -2.22
N GLN A 443 29.84 -29.08 -3.18
CA GLN A 443 30.71 -30.27 -3.17
C GLN A 443 32.20 -29.95 -3.19
N LYS A 444 32.56 -28.75 -3.66
CA LYS A 444 33.95 -28.24 -3.69
C LYS A 444 34.33 -27.47 -2.42
N GLY A 445 33.44 -27.36 -1.44
CA GLY A 445 33.69 -26.70 -0.15
C GLY A 445 33.84 -25.17 -0.23
N ARG A 446 33.24 -24.53 -1.24
CA ARG A 446 33.44 -23.10 -1.57
C ARG A 446 32.30 -22.17 -1.09
N LEU A 447 31.53 -22.60 -0.09
CA LEU A 447 30.44 -21.80 0.49
C LEU A 447 30.90 -20.76 1.51
N ASP A 448 32.08 -20.93 2.12
CA ASP A 448 32.61 -19.95 3.08
C ASP A 448 32.88 -18.61 2.39
N VAL A 449 32.38 -17.51 2.98
CA VAL A 449 32.64 -16.15 2.51
C VAL A 449 34.10 -15.81 2.83
N PRO A 450 34.99 -15.62 1.84
CA PRO A 450 36.41 -15.44 2.10
C PRO A 450 36.66 -14.14 2.88
N GLU A 451 37.53 -14.13 3.90
CA GLU A 451 37.93 -12.90 4.63
C GLU A 451 38.92 -12.04 3.80
N ASN A 452 38.53 -11.67 2.57
CA ASN A 452 39.38 -11.07 1.52
C ASN A 452 39.21 -9.54 1.37
N PHE A 453 38.97 -8.82 2.47
CA PHE A 453 38.88 -7.35 2.46
C PHE A 453 40.13 -6.69 1.85
N THR A 454 39.93 -5.72 0.96
CA THR A 454 40.99 -4.92 0.34
C THR A 454 40.61 -3.44 0.26
N ILE A 455 41.61 -2.56 0.36
CA ILE A 455 41.44 -1.11 0.23
C ILE A 455 41.35 -0.75 -1.26
N THR A 456 40.14 -0.60 -1.78
CA THR A 456 39.87 -0.20 -3.17
C THR A 456 40.11 1.29 -3.47
N ALA A 457 39.91 2.18 -2.49
CA ALA A 457 40.02 3.63 -2.66
C ALA A 457 40.97 4.26 -1.63
N PRO A 458 41.54 5.45 -1.89
CA PRO A 458 42.41 6.12 -0.91
C PRO A 458 41.69 6.35 0.43
N PRO A 459 42.23 5.87 1.56
CA PRO A 459 41.65 6.12 2.88
C PRO A 459 41.85 7.59 3.26
N HIS A 460 40.90 8.16 4.00
CA HIS A 460 41.12 9.46 4.66
C HIS A 460 42.24 9.35 5.69
N ARG A 461 43.16 10.32 5.68
CA ARG A 461 44.25 10.46 6.66
C ARG A 461 44.11 11.79 7.38
N LYS A 462 44.58 11.83 8.63
CA LYS A 462 44.56 13.03 9.46
C LYS A 462 45.30 14.21 8.81
N GLY A 463 44.54 15.19 8.30
CA GLY A 463 45.05 16.36 7.58
C GLY A 463 44.59 16.45 6.11
N ASP A 464 44.04 15.36 5.56
CA ASP A 464 43.22 15.44 4.34
C ASP A 464 41.92 16.23 4.64
N PRO A 465 41.34 16.95 3.67
CA PRO A 465 40.13 17.73 3.90
C PRO A 465 38.91 16.84 4.17
N GLU A 466 38.03 17.25 5.08
CA GLU A 466 36.77 16.55 5.39
C GLU A 466 35.70 16.71 4.30
N THR A 467 35.82 17.72 3.43
CA THR A 467 34.90 18.01 2.32
C THR A 467 35.66 18.32 1.04
N VAL A 468 35.20 17.81 -0.10
CA VAL A 468 35.76 18.09 -1.43
C VAL A 468 34.67 18.38 -2.46
N ASN A 469 35.03 19.14 -3.50
CA ASN A 469 34.13 19.55 -4.58
C ASN A 469 34.13 18.57 -5.78
N HIS A 470 34.58 17.33 -5.59
CA HIS A 470 34.64 16.31 -6.62
C HIS A 470 34.07 14.98 -6.13
N GLN A 471 33.47 14.24 -7.06
CA GLN A 471 32.94 12.90 -6.83
C GLN A 471 34.06 11.85 -6.72
N PRO A 472 33.79 10.68 -6.08
CA PRO A 472 34.77 9.60 -6.02
C PRO A 472 34.98 9.00 -7.42
N ASN A 473 36.12 8.33 -7.60
CA ASN A 473 36.31 7.47 -8.77
C ASN A 473 35.51 6.17 -8.58
N GLU A 474 35.25 5.48 -9.69
CA GLU A 474 34.75 4.10 -9.68
C GLU A 474 35.92 3.12 -9.55
N TYR A 475 35.78 2.12 -8.68
CA TYR A 475 36.81 1.11 -8.42
C TYR A 475 36.25 -0.31 -8.66
N THR A 476 36.96 -1.12 -9.43
CA THR A 476 36.70 -2.57 -9.48
C THR A 476 37.05 -3.15 -8.11
N ASN A 477 36.08 -3.77 -7.43
CA ASN A 477 36.33 -4.40 -6.14
C ASN A 477 36.76 -5.87 -6.35
N PRO A 478 37.94 -6.30 -5.88
CA PRO A 478 38.41 -7.67 -6.04
C PRO A 478 37.43 -8.71 -5.45
N GLN A 479 36.68 -8.34 -4.41
CA GLN A 479 35.69 -9.23 -3.79
C GLN A 479 34.52 -9.53 -4.74
N THR A 480 34.05 -8.51 -5.45
CA THR A 480 32.98 -8.62 -6.45
C THR A 480 33.45 -9.36 -7.69
N VAL A 481 34.72 -9.19 -8.10
CA VAL A 481 35.35 -10.03 -9.14
C VAL A 481 35.33 -11.50 -8.71
N THR A 482 35.90 -11.82 -7.54
CA THR A 482 35.95 -13.21 -7.03
C THR A 482 34.56 -13.81 -6.80
N PHE A 483 33.55 -13.02 -6.43
CA PHE A 483 32.16 -13.48 -6.34
C PHE A 483 31.58 -13.81 -7.72
N CYS A 484 31.74 -12.91 -8.70
CA CYS A 484 31.31 -13.16 -10.09
C CYS A 484 32.02 -14.38 -10.72
N GLU A 485 33.30 -14.60 -10.43
CA GLU A 485 34.07 -15.79 -10.82
C GLU A 485 33.59 -17.07 -10.11
N LEU A 486 33.34 -17.01 -8.80
CA LEU A 486 32.82 -18.12 -7.99
C LEU A 486 31.45 -18.58 -8.50
N VAL A 487 30.57 -17.62 -8.76
CA VAL A 487 29.16 -17.82 -9.13
C VAL A 487 28.98 -17.96 -10.64
N GLY A 488 30.02 -17.68 -11.44
CA GLY A 488 30.02 -17.86 -12.90
C GLY A 488 29.08 -16.90 -13.64
N VAL A 489 29.15 -15.61 -13.30
CA VAL A 489 28.28 -14.52 -13.82
C VAL A 489 29.09 -13.28 -14.23
N PRO A 490 28.60 -12.41 -15.13
CA PRO A 490 29.31 -11.19 -15.52
C PRO A 490 29.48 -10.20 -14.35
N ASN A 491 30.64 -9.55 -14.27
CA ASN A 491 30.87 -8.42 -13.36
C ASN A 491 30.59 -7.09 -14.07
N LEU A 492 29.38 -6.56 -13.93
CA LEU A 492 28.97 -5.31 -14.58
C LEU A 492 29.69 -4.07 -14.03
N TRP A 493 30.20 -4.14 -12.79
CA TRP A 493 30.91 -3.05 -12.11
C TRP A 493 32.39 -2.95 -12.48
N ASP A 494 32.95 -3.94 -13.18
CA ASP A 494 34.26 -3.79 -13.78
C ASP A 494 34.21 -2.81 -14.97
N ALA A 495 35.36 -2.22 -15.27
CA ALA A 495 35.59 -1.30 -16.39
C ALA A 495 37.09 -1.02 -16.50
N SER A 496 37.62 -0.83 -17.71
CA SER A 496 38.99 -0.35 -17.92
C SER A 496 39.26 1.03 -17.28
N SER A 497 40.53 1.39 -17.14
CA SER A 497 40.97 2.74 -16.79
C SER A 497 40.42 3.79 -17.77
N GLU A 498 40.37 3.40 -19.04
CA GLU A 498 39.98 4.19 -20.20
C GLU A 498 38.48 4.50 -20.17
N GLU A 499 37.62 3.49 -20.02
CA GLU A 499 36.16 3.66 -19.88
C GLU A 499 35.78 4.49 -18.65
N ARG A 500 36.51 4.31 -17.54
CA ARG A 500 36.33 5.11 -16.32
C ARG A 500 36.75 6.55 -16.51
N ALA A 501 37.85 6.80 -17.22
CA ALA A 501 38.28 8.15 -17.58
C ALA A 501 37.29 8.81 -18.54
N GLU A 502 36.78 8.09 -19.54
CA GLU A 502 35.80 8.60 -20.51
C GLU A 502 34.47 8.96 -19.84
N ARG A 503 33.90 8.06 -19.01
CA ARG A 503 32.67 8.37 -18.26
C ARG A 503 32.86 9.52 -17.26
N LYS A 504 34.02 9.61 -16.63
CA LYS A 504 34.37 10.76 -15.77
C LYS A 504 34.51 12.07 -16.56
N ALA A 505 34.99 12.01 -17.80
CA ALA A 505 35.11 13.17 -18.69
C ALA A 505 33.76 13.61 -19.31
N LYS A 506 32.85 12.68 -19.59
CA LYS A 506 31.46 12.96 -19.98
C LYS A 506 30.68 13.70 -18.89
N GLY A 507 31.07 13.51 -17.62
CA GLY A 507 30.38 14.10 -16.47
C GLY A 507 29.10 13.34 -16.09
N PRO A 508 28.40 13.77 -15.03
CA PRO A 508 27.18 13.12 -14.59
C PRO A 508 26.06 13.27 -15.64
N PRO A 509 25.13 12.31 -15.74
CA PRO A 509 23.99 12.44 -16.63
C PRO A 509 23.16 13.68 -16.23
N ALA A 510 22.43 14.23 -17.19
CA ALA A 510 21.54 15.34 -16.93
C ALA A 510 20.54 14.95 -15.82
N THR A 511 20.46 15.76 -14.76
CA THR A 511 19.32 15.73 -13.86
C THR A 511 18.07 16.05 -14.67
N GLU A 512 17.01 15.28 -14.52
CA GLU A 512 15.71 15.64 -15.09
C GLU A 512 15.34 17.08 -14.64
N PRO A 513 14.74 17.90 -15.51
CA PRO A 513 14.48 19.30 -15.22
C PRO A 513 13.39 19.43 -14.16
N ARG A 514 13.81 19.36 -12.88
CA ARG A 514 12.97 19.68 -11.73
C ARG A 514 12.36 21.05 -11.92
N VAL A 515 11.04 21.10 -12.10
CA VAL A 515 10.22 22.30 -11.97
C VAL A 515 10.58 22.96 -10.64
N ARG A 516 11.27 24.10 -10.70
CA ARG A 516 11.78 24.80 -9.52
C ARG A 516 10.63 25.53 -8.82
N HIS A 517 9.97 24.87 -7.88
CA HIS A 517 9.23 25.56 -6.83
C HIS A 517 10.15 26.57 -6.12
N GLY A 518 9.86 27.86 -6.30
CA GLY A 518 10.73 29.00 -5.95
C GLY A 518 10.80 29.34 -4.46
N GLY A 519 10.88 28.34 -3.58
CA GLY A 519 10.88 28.54 -2.13
C GLY A 519 12.23 29.00 -1.57
N SER A 520 12.50 30.31 -1.56
CA SER A 520 13.58 30.89 -0.75
C SER A 520 13.14 32.19 -0.07
N SER A 521 13.13 32.18 1.26
CA SER A 521 12.75 33.34 2.07
C SER A 521 13.91 34.33 2.18
N GLY A 522 13.73 35.51 1.58
CA GLY A 522 14.64 36.65 1.69
C GLY A 522 13.88 37.93 2.02
N ARG A 523 14.21 38.58 3.13
CA ARG A 523 13.65 39.90 3.47
C ARG A 523 14.11 40.93 2.42
N GLY A 524 13.18 41.73 1.92
CA GLY A 524 13.41 42.60 0.77
C GLY A 524 14.40 43.75 1.01
N GLY A 525 15.01 44.19 -0.09
CA GLY A 525 15.79 45.42 -0.20
C GLY A 525 15.85 45.83 -1.68
N ASN A 526 15.54 47.09 -1.97
CA ASN A 526 15.55 47.62 -3.34
C ASN A 526 16.97 47.59 -3.94
N TYR A 527 17.10 47.46 -5.27
CA TYR A 527 17.34 48.63 -6.15
C TYR A 527 17.25 48.28 -7.65
N ARG A 528 17.29 49.32 -8.49
CA ARG A 528 17.17 49.27 -9.95
C ARG A 528 18.45 48.70 -10.61
N GLY A 529 18.30 48.09 -11.79
CA GLY A 529 19.40 47.51 -12.57
C GLY A 529 20.33 48.53 -13.25
N GLY A 530 21.41 48.02 -13.85
CA GLY A 530 22.40 48.78 -14.61
C GLY A 530 23.54 47.89 -15.11
N SER A 531 23.96 48.09 -16.36
CA SER A 531 24.84 47.19 -17.10
C SER A 531 26.35 47.39 -16.84
N GLY A 532 27.05 46.32 -16.46
CA GLY A 532 28.35 45.94 -17.04
C GLY A 532 29.66 46.64 -16.64
N VAL A 533 30.75 46.10 -17.21
CA VAL A 533 32.15 46.57 -17.27
C VAL A 533 33.03 46.32 -16.02
N ASN A 534 34.28 45.90 -16.27
CA ASN A 534 35.35 45.71 -15.29
C ASN A 534 35.87 47.04 -14.73
N PHE A 535 36.50 47.04 -13.53
CA PHE A 535 37.94 47.35 -13.41
C PHE A 535 38.49 46.94 -12.02
N ASN A 536 39.77 47.28 -11.75
CA ASN A 536 40.62 46.76 -10.67
C ASN A 536 41.10 47.89 -9.74
N LEU A 537 41.81 47.54 -8.65
CA LEU A 537 42.51 48.39 -7.65
C LEU A 537 41.65 49.10 -6.59
N GLY A 538 42.22 49.30 -5.39
CA GLY A 538 41.90 50.50 -4.59
C GLY A 538 41.76 50.39 -3.06
N SER A 539 42.80 49.97 -2.35
CA SER A 539 43.24 50.47 -1.02
C SER A 539 42.24 50.82 0.13
N LEU A 540 42.54 50.27 1.32
CA LEU A 540 42.42 50.86 2.67
C LEU A 540 41.14 51.65 3.06
N PHE A 541 40.51 51.23 4.17
CA PHE A 541 40.82 51.85 5.46
C PHE A 541 40.59 50.87 6.63
N LEU A 542 41.28 51.09 7.75
CA LEU A 542 41.28 50.20 8.92
C LEU A 542 40.14 50.51 9.89
N TYR A 543 39.62 49.49 10.56
CA TYR A 543 39.64 49.43 12.03
C TYR A 543 39.80 47.97 12.51
N GLY A 544 40.37 47.78 13.71
CA GLY A 544 40.95 46.51 14.16
C GLY A 544 39.96 45.47 14.74
N PRO A 545 40.44 44.23 15.00
CA PRO A 545 39.60 43.08 15.31
C PRO A 545 39.35 42.88 16.81
N MET A 546 38.28 42.16 17.15
CA MET A 546 38.10 41.56 18.48
C MET A 546 38.48 40.07 18.43
N VAL A 547 39.49 39.67 19.20
CA VAL A 547 40.02 38.30 19.22
C VAL A 547 39.23 37.43 20.19
N MET A 548 38.83 36.24 19.76
CA MET A 548 38.45 35.11 20.61
C MET A 548 39.17 33.86 20.11
N SER A 549 39.78 33.10 21.02
CA SER A 549 40.67 31.96 20.70
C SER A 549 39.93 30.61 20.74
N PRO A 550 40.47 29.54 20.11
CA PRO A 550 39.74 28.29 19.93
C PRO A 550 39.79 27.37 21.16
N THR A 551 38.66 26.78 21.53
CA THR A 551 38.57 25.64 22.46
C THR A 551 37.98 24.42 21.75
N ALA A 552 38.81 23.39 21.58
CA ALA A 552 38.43 22.12 20.97
C ALA A 552 37.79 21.14 21.99
N LYS A 553 37.35 19.98 21.47
CA LYS A 553 36.79 18.79 22.17
C LYS A 553 35.28 18.84 22.51
N GLN A 554 34.44 18.35 21.58
CA GLN A 554 33.09 17.87 21.91
C GLN A 554 32.74 16.46 21.39
N GLN A 555 33.66 15.73 20.74
CA GLN A 555 33.43 14.36 20.26
C GLN A 555 33.55 13.28 21.37
N ILE A 556 34.55 13.41 22.27
CA ILE A 556 34.81 12.44 23.36
C ILE A 556 33.62 12.37 24.36
N GLY A 557 32.78 13.41 24.42
CA GLY A 557 31.66 13.51 25.35
C GLY A 557 30.40 12.70 24.99
N VAL A 558 30.33 12.10 23.79
CA VAL A 558 29.16 11.32 23.34
C VAL A 558 29.23 9.87 23.81
N SER A 559 30.35 9.19 23.56
CA SER A 559 30.57 7.76 23.90
C SER A 559 30.22 7.44 25.37
N TYR A 560 30.79 8.19 26.33
CA TYR A 560 30.51 8.01 27.75
C TYR A 560 29.05 8.28 28.18
N LYS A 561 28.25 8.98 27.36
CA LYS A 561 26.84 9.27 27.67
C LYS A 561 25.85 8.25 27.11
N CYS A 562 26.16 7.59 25.99
CA CYS A 562 25.35 6.46 25.48
C CYS A 562 25.46 5.26 26.45
N VAL A 563 26.70 4.86 26.77
CA VAL A 563 27.00 3.69 27.63
C VAL A 563 26.32 3.77 29.00
N LYS A 564 26.21 4.97 29.59
CA LYS A 564 25.76 5.15 30.98
C LYS A 564 24.26 4.88 31.25
N ARG A 565 23.44 4.62 30.21
CA ARG A 565 22.00 4.35 30.40
C ARG A 565 21.46 3.09 29.71
N ALA A 566 22.23 2.42 28.85
CA ALA A 566 21.92 1.05 28.44
C ALA A 566 21.84 0.07 29.63
N TYR A 567 22.47 0.43 30.75
CA TYR A 567 22.50 -0.31 32.01
C TYR A 567 21.22 -0.28 32.86
N GLN A 568 20.17 0.49 32.53
CA GLN A 568 19.02 0.70 33.43
C GLN A 568 17.79 -0.19 33.18
N ASP A 569 17.71 -0.91 32.05
CA ASP A 569 16.56 -1.75 31.67
C ASP A 569 16.93 -3.27 31.69
N LEU A 570 17.55 -3.76 32.77
CA LEU A 570 18.01 -5.17 32.90
C LEU A 570 17.38 -5.95 34.08
N GLU A 571 16.36 -5.41 34.73
CA GLU A 571 15.54 -6.12 35.72
C GLU A 571 14.05 -6.16 35.28
N ASP A 572 13.71 -7.10 34.38
CA ASP A 572 12.45 -7.88 34.43
C ASP A 572 12.42 -8.96 33.32
N PRO A 573 12.80 -10.22 33.61
CA PRO A 573 12.31 -11.39 32.90
C PRO A 573 11.09 -11.98 33.65
N GLU A 574 9.96 -12.15 32.94
CA GLU A 574 8.66 -12.67 33.43
C GLU A 574 7.61 -11.66 33.98
N SER A 575 7.33 -10.57 33.26
CA SER A 575 5.97 -9.99 33.24
C SER A 575 5.59 -9.48 31.82
N THR A 576 4.34 -9.53 31.35
CA THR A 576 3.06 -9.73 32.06
C THR A 576 2.16 -10.82 31.43
N LEU A 577 1.87 -11.89 32.18
CA LEU A 577 0.65 -12.69 32.04
C LEU A 577 -0.13 -12.64 33.37
N PRO A 578 -1.40 -12.18 33.40
CA PRO A 578 -2.13 -12.01 34.66
C PRO A 578 -2.73 -13.32 35.16
N THR A 579 -1.93 -14.14 35.86
CA THR A 579 -2.45 -15.30 36.60
C THR A 579 -3.09 -14.87 37.93
N TYR A 580 -4.18 -15.55 38.32
CA TYR A 580 -5.00 -15.19 39.49
C TYR A 580 -4.22 -15.28 40.80
N ARG A 581 -4.20 -14.18 41.57
CA ARG A 581 -3.58 -14.15 42.90
C ARG A 581 -4.51 -14.78 43.95
N ARG A 582 -4.20 -16.01 44.38
CA ARG A 582 -4.90 -16.68 45.49
C ARG A 582 -4.90 -15.82 46.75
N LEU A 583 -6.10 -15.58 47.32
CA LEU A 583 -6.25 -15.17 48.71
C LEU A 583 -5.80 -16.31 49.63
N LYS A 584 -5.04 -15.99 50.69
CA LYS A 584 -4.75 -16.92 51.78
C LYS A 584 -5.90 -16.87 52.79
N LEU A 585 -6.63 -17.96 52.94
CA LEU A 585 -7.51 -18.20 54.08
C LEU A 585 -6.82 -19.10 55.10
N THR A 586 -7.03 -18.84 56.38
CA THR A 586 -6.54 -19.66 57.51
C THR A 586 -7.45 -20.87 57.73
N PRO A 587 -6.91 -22.03 58.15
CA PRO A 587 -7.69 -23.24 58.32
C PRO A 587 -8.52 -23.22 59.61
N ASN A 588 -9.81 -23.60 59.53
CA ASN A 588 -10.44 -24.34 60.62
C ASN A 588 -11.67 -25.17 60.19
N GLN A 589 -11.70 -26.38 60.72
CA GLN A 589 -12.80 -27.35 60.90
C GLN A 589 -14.23 -27.03 60.41
N ALA A 590 -14.79 -27.89 59.55
CA ALA A 590 -15.99 -28.71 59.85
C ALA A 590 -16.29 -29.77 58.75
N SER A 591 -17.00 -30.84 59.12
CA SER A 591 -17.61 -31.87 58.24
C SER A 591 -18.80 -31.30 57.42
N PHE A 592 -19.26 -31.87 56.29
CA PHE A 592 -19.84 -33.21 56.10
C PHE A 592 -20.01 -33.61 54.61
N GLY A 593 -20.10 -34.92 54.33
CA GLY A 593 -21.08 -35.55 53.40
C GLY A 593 -21.07 -35.24 51.87
N PRO A 594 -20.92 -36.26 51.00
CA PRO A 594 -21.26 -36.18 49.55
C PRO A 594 -22.71 -36.63 49.25
N VAL A 595 -23.06 -36.75 47.95
CA VAL A 595 -24.31 -37.31 47.31
C VAL A 595 -25.36 -36.25 46.90
N PRO A 596 -25.97 -36.32 45.69
CA PRO A 596 -25.59 -36.95 44.41
C PRO A 596 -25.49 -35.94 43.23
N ALA A 597 -25.22 -36.44 42.03
CA ALA A 597 -25.49 -35.72 40.78
C ALA A 597 -26.90 -36.07 40.24
N GLN A 598 -27.53 -35.14 39.52
CA GLN A 598 -28.63 -35.42 38.59
C GLN A 598 -28.42 -34.61 37.31
N GLU A 599 -28.85 -35.17 36.18
CA GLU A 599 -28.76 -34.56 34.86
C GLU A 599 -29.76 -33.41 34.70
N LEU A 600 -29.41 -32.41 33.91
CA LEU A 600 -30.36 -31.52 33.25
C LEU A 600 -29.83 -31.13 31.85
N ASP A 601 -30.77 -30.90 30.95
CA ASP A 601 -30.58 -31.07 29.50
C ASP A 601 -29.85 -29.91 28.80
N ALA A 602 -29.27 -30.19 27.64
CA ALA A 602 -28.51 -29.24 26.85
C ALA A 602 -29.43 -28.36 25.98
N THR A 603 -29.43 -27.05 26.24
CA THR A 603 -29.99 -26.04 25.32
C THR A 603 -28.95 -24.96 25.04
N ALA A 604 -28.62 -24.79 23.77
CA ALA A 604 -27.58 -23.86 23.34
C ALA A 604 -28.12 -22.43 23.27
N ALA A 605 -27.84 -21.62 24.29
CA ALA A 605 -28.08 -20.18 24.25
C ALA A 605 -26.88 -19.47 23.60
N SER A 606 -27.06 -18.95 22.39
CA SER A 606 -26.05 -18.12 21.72
C SER A 606 -25.70 -16.89 22.57
N PRO A 607 -24.42 -16.49 22.67
CA PRO A 607 -24.04 -15.27 23.37
C PRO A 607 -24.55 -14.05 22.59
N VAL A 608 -25.60 -13.41 23.10
CA VAL A 608 -26.19 -12.19 22.52
C VAL A 608 -25.11 -11.12 22.37
N ALA A 609 -24.99 -10.57 21.16
CA ALA A 609 -23.94 -9.62 20.83
C ALA A 609 -24.05 -8.34 21.69
N ALA A 610 -22.94 -7.93 22.30
CA ALA A 610 -22.86 -6.65 22.99
C ALA A 610 -22.81 -5.52 21.95
N ALA A 611 -23.85 -4.68 21.91
CA ALA A 611 -23.94 -3.54 21.01
C ALA A 611 -22.73 -2.59 21.15
N LYS A 612 -22.10 -2.25 20.02
CA LYS A 612 -20.87 -1.45 19.98
C LYS A 612 -21.20 0.05 19.97
N ASP A 613 -20.50 0.83 20.79
CA ASP A 613 -20.64 2.29 20.86
C ASP A 613 -19.52 2.98 20.04
N ARG A 614 -19.88 3.64 18.91
CA ARG A 614 -19.09 4.53 18.03
C ARG A 614 -18.10 3.87 17.02
N ARG A 615 -18.53 3.52 15.81
CA ARG A 615 -19.05 4.40 14.73
C ARG A 615 -20.06 3.64 13.83
N THR A 616 -20.59 4.31 12.81
CA THR A 616 -21.84 3.91 12.13
C THR A 616 -21.84 4.24 10.62
N PHE A 617 -20.75 3.89 9.93
CA PHE A 617 -20.66 3.99 8.47
C PHE A 617 -19.64 2.99 7.91
N ALA A 618 -19.71 2.71 6.61
CA ALA A 618 -18.69 1.95 5.88
C ALA A 618 -18.48 2.51 4.47
N VAL A 619 -17.30 2.26 3.90
CA VAL A 619 -16.94 2.70 2.53
C VAL A 619 -16.98 1.52 1.57
N LEU A 620 -17.94 1.54 0.65
CA LEU A 620 -17.94 0.70 -0.54
C LEU A 620 -16.84 1.15 -1.50
N ARG A 621 -16.16 0.17 -2.12
CA ARG A 621 -15.08 0.38 -3.09
C ARG A 621 -15.38 -0.39 -4.36
N PHE A 622 -14.70 -0.03 -5.44
CA PHE A 622 -14.83 -0.65 -6.75
C PHE A 622 -13.48 -1.06 -7.33
N HIS A 623 -13.49 -2.07 -8.20
CA HIS A 623 -12.32 -2.55 -8.94
C HIS A 623 -12.04 -1.65 -10.14
N ASN A 624 -11.43 -0.49 -9.88
CA ASN A 624 -11.17 0.55 -10.87
C ASN A 624 -10.00 0.18 -11.81
N GLU A 625 -10.31 -0.38 -12.97
CA GLU A 625 -9.32 -0.69 -14.01
C GLU A 625 -8.75 0.59 -14.66
N GLY A 626 -7.59 1.04 -14.18
CA GLY A 626 -6.76 2.04 -14.87
C GLY A 626 -7.34 3.45 -15.01
N GLY A 627 -8.46 3.75 -14.36
CA GLY A 627 -9.15 5.03 -14.44
C GLY A 627 -10.37 5.06 -15.36
N HIS A 628 -11.16 3.97 -15.37
CA HIS A 628 -12.39 3.85 -16.14
C HIS A 628 -13.57 3.38 -15.26
N PHE A 629 -14.77 3.78 -15.67
CA PHE A 629 -16.05 3.29 -15.14
C PHE A 629 -16.40 1.87 -15.63
N SER A 630 -17.45 1.25 -15.07
CA SER A 630 -18.04 0.00 -15.59
C SER A 630 -18.57 0.20 -17.02
N THR A 631 -19.20 1.36 -17.26
CA THR A 631 -19.57 1.85 -18.59
C THR A 631 -19.62 3.38 -18.64
N GLU A 632 -19.56 3.93 -19.84
CA GLU A 632 -19.61 5.37 -20.14
C GLU A 632 -20.53 5.60 -21.34
N GLY A 633 -21.37 6.64 -21.29
CA GLY A 633 -22.20 7.06 -22.43
C GLY A 633 -23.58 7.57 -22.03
N ARG A 634 -24.45 7.76 -23.03
CA ARG A 634 -25.74 8.46 -22.89
C ARG A 634 -26.88 7.54 -22.46
N MET A 635 -26.77 6.96 -21.26
CA MET A 635 -27.73 6.00 -20.70
C MET A 635 -28.14 6.41 -19.29
N ASP A 636 -29.44 6.63 -19.07
CA ASP A 636 -30.01 7.03 -17.79
C ASP A 636 -31.41 6.40 -17.61
N PRO A 637 -31.52 5.27 -16.88
CA PRO A 637 -32.78 4.57 -16.65
C PRO A 637 -33.69 5.21 -15.58
N ILE A 638 -33.30 6.35 -15.00
CA ILE A 638 -34.12 7.10 -14.03
C ILE A 638 -34.80 8.29 -14.73
N VAL A 639 -34.01 9.15 -15.38
CA VAL A 639 -34.49 10.41 -15.97
C VAL A 639 -34.88 10.25 -17.45
N TYR A 640 -34.27 9.31 -18.17
CA TYR A 640 -34.52 9.06 -19.60
C TYR A 640 -34.95 7.61 -19.91
N PRO A 641 -35.84 6.98 -19.13
CA PRO A 641 -36.19 5.56 -19.26
C PRO A 641 -36.61 5.17 -20.69
N GLY A 642 -35.92 4.17 -21.25
CA GLY A 642 -36.13 3.65 -22.60
C GLY A 642 -35.57 4.50 -23.73
N THR A 643 -34.88 5.60 -23.42
CA THR A 643 -34.41 6.59 -24.40
C THR A 643 -32.94 6.96 -24.19
N VAL A 644 -32.34 7.68 -25.15
CA VAL A 644 -30.98 8.20 -25.01
C VAL A 644 -30.95 9.36 -24.03
N SER A 645 -30.05 9.34 -23.05
CA SER A 645 -29.88 10.44 -22.09
C SER A 645 -29.50 11.73 -22.79
N SER A 646 -29.86 12.89 -22.22
CA SER A 646 -29.45 14.19 -22.78
C SER A 646 -27.92 14.34 -22.88
N HIS A 647 -27.18 13.72 -21.97
CA HIS A 647 -25.72 13.82 -21.86
C HIS A 647 -25.13 12.49 -21.36
N SER A 648 -23.80 12.42 -21.26
CA SER A 648 -23.10 11.16 -20.93
C SER A 648 -22.79 11.03 -19.45
N HIS A 649 -23.02 9.82 -18.93
CA HIS A 649 -22.81 9.42 -17.55
C HIS A 649 -21.70 8.36 -17.44
N GLY A 650 -20.95 8.39 -16.33
CA GLY A 650 -19.96 7.38 -15.95
C GLY A 650 -20.52 6.50 -14.83
N VAL A 651 -20.61 5.19 -15.07
CA VAL A 651 -21.45 4.27 -14.27
C VAL A 651 -20.61 3.19 -13.59
N MET A 652 -20.87 2.97 -12.30
CA MET A 652 -20.32 1.87 -11.49
C MET A 652 -21.43 0.90 -11.08
N GLY A 653 -21.09 -0.33 -10.68
CA GLY A 653 -22.02 -1.29 -10.10
C GLY A 653 -22.30 -2.55 -10.90
N GLY A 654 -23.52 -3.09 -10.74
CA GLY A 654 -24.02 -4.32 -11.36
C GLY A 654 -24.18 -4.26 -12.88
N SER A 655 -24.12 -5.42 -13.53
CA SER A 655 -24.08 -5.59 -14.99
C SER A 655 -25.39 -5.32 -15.72
N ASN A 656 -26.55 -5.41 -15.05
CA ASN A 656 -27.85 -5.23 -15.70
C ASN A 656 -28.24 -3.74 -15.88
N PHE A 657 -27.25 -2.85 -15.88
CA PHE A 657 -27.46 -1.45 -16.22
C PHE A 657 -27.79 -1.29 -17.71
N GLY A 658 -28.81 -0.49 -18.03
CA GLY A 658 -29.25 -0.25 -19.40
C GLY A 658 -30.17 0.97 -19.50
N LEU A 659 -30.89 1.10 -20.62
CA LEU A 659 -31.84 2.19 -20.84
C LEU A 659 -33.12 2.06 -20.01
N MET A 660 -33.48 0.84 -19.60
CA MET A 660 -34.62 0.52 -18.74
C MET A 660 -34.13 -0.41 -17.63
N ILE A 661 -34.59 -0.16 -16.41
CA ILE A 661 -34.41 -1.02 -15.25
C ILE A 661 -35.72 -0.94 -14.46
N GLU A 662 -36.36 -2.07 -14.19
CA GLU A 662 -37.64 -2.17 -13.51
C GLU A 662 -37.52 -3.11 -12.30
N GLY A 663 -38.06 -2.70 -11.14
CA GLY A 663 -38.05 -3.51 -9.93
C GLY A 663 -36.64 -3.97 -9.52
N ASP A 664 -36.52 -5.26 -9.22
CA ASP A 664 -35.33 -5.92 -8.67
C ASP A 664 -34.33 -6.44 -9.72
N GLN A 665 -34.50 -6.11 -11.01
CA GLN A 665 -33.65 -6.57 -12.14
C GLN A 665 -32.13 -6.41 -11.97
N LEU A 666 -31.67 -5.53 -11.07
CA LEU A 666 -30.25 -5.44 -10.75
C LEU A 666 -29.72 -6.62 -9.94
N LEU A 667 -30.54 -7.29 -9.11
CA LEU A 667 -30.11 -8.47 -8.34
C LEU A 667 -29.65 -9.61 -9.26
N ASP A 668 -30.30 -9.75 -10.43
CA ASP A 668 -29.96 -10.70 -11.49
C ASP A 668 -28.68 -10.36 -12.27
N SER A 669 -27.92 -9.34 -11.85
CA SER A 669 -26.68 -8.94 -12.53
C SER A 669 -25.61 -10.02 -12.44
N GLU A 670 -25.26 -10.64 -13.58
CA GLU A 670 -24.17 -11.63 -13.71
C GLU A 670 -22.87 -11.16 -13.01
N CYS A 671 -22.49 -9.89 -13.16
CA CYS A 671 -21.33 -9.31 -12.50
C CYS A 671 -21.64 -7.96 -11.83
N THR A 672 -20.66 -7.46 -11.08
CA THR A 672 -20.60 -6.08 -10.56
C THR A 672 -19.13 -5.64 -10.61
N ASN A 673 -18.84 -4.35 -10.70
CA ASN A 673 -17.47 -3.85 -10.45
C ASN A 673 -17.25 -3.40 -8.99
N ALA A 674 -18.26 -3.51 -8.13
CA ALA A 674 -18.12 -3.33 -6.68
C ALA A 674 -17.20 -4.41 -6.06
N LEU A 675 -16.51 -4.06 -4.97
CA LEU A 675 -15.61 -4.97 -4.25
C LEU A 675 -16.36 -6.08 -3.50
N LEU A 676 -17.61 -5.83 -3.11
CA LEU A 676 -18.52 -6.84 -2.56
C LEU A 676 -19.36 -7.37 -3.72
N SER A 677 -19.39 -8.69 -3.95
CA SER A 677 -20.20 -9.24 -5.05
C SER A 677 -21.70 -9.28 -4.73
N ALA A 678 -22.06 -9.04 -3.47
CA ALA A 678 -23.45 -8.86 -3.00
C ALA A 678 -24.04 -7.49 -3.37
N ASP A 679 -23.22 -6.49 -3.72
CA ASP A 679 -23.72 -5.22 -4.24
C ASP A 679 -23.83 -5.23 -5.76
N LYS A 680 -25.07 -5.30 -6.24
CA LYS A 680 -25.42 -5.16 -7.65
C LYS A 680 -25.99 -3.77 -7.98
N SER A 681 -26.09 -2.87 -7.00
CA SER A 681 -26.59 -1.51 -7.21
C SER A 681 -25.77 -0.79 -8.27
N ASN A 682 -26.38 0.18 -8.96
CA ASN A 682 -25.65 1.10 -9.84
C ASN A 682 -25.53 2.48 -9.22
N TYR A 683 -24.40 3.14 -9.50
CA TYR A 683 -24.05 4.49 -9.05
C TYR A 683 -23.47 5.24 -10.24
N TRP A 684 -23.95 6.44 -10.55
CA TRP A 684 -23.37 7.23 -11.66
C TRP A 684 -23.37 8.73 -11.42
N VAL A 685 -22.57 9.41 -12.25
CA VAL A 685 -22.39 10.87 -12.28
C VAL A 685 -22.16 11.32 -13.74
N PRO A 686 -22.42 12.59 -14.09
CA PRO A 686 -22.09 13.11 -15.41
C PRO A 686 -20.58 13.07 -15.68
N VAL A 687 -20.19 12.72 -16.91
CA VAL A 687 -18.77 12.64 -17.31
C VAL A 687 -18.13 14.03 -17.37
N LEU A 688 -16.89 14.14 -16.90
CA LEU A 688 -16.09 15.37 -16.98
C LEU A 688 -15.23 15.42 -18.25
N PHE A 689 -15.21 16.56 -18.93
CA PHE A 689 -14.40 16.86 -20.10
C PHE A 689 -13.47 18.03 -19.83
N PHE A 690 -12.28 18.03 -20.44
CA PHE A 690 -11.38 19.17 -20.54
C PHE A 690 -11.61 19.87 -21.89
N GLN A 691 -11.90 21.17 -21.87
CA GLN A 691 -11.99 22.02 -23.05
C GLN A 691 -10.63 22.67 -23.34
N SER A 692 -10.09 22.44 -24.53
CA SER A 692 -8.82 23.02 -24.95
C SER A 692 -8.90 24.54 -25.12
N PRO A 693 -8.07 25.34 -24.42
CA PRO A 693 -8.04 26.80 -24.60
C PRO A 693 -7.42 27.23 -25.94
N ILE A 694 -6.82 26.31 -26.71
CA ILE A 694 -6.14 26.60 -27.99
C ILE A 694 -7.13 26.62 -29.16
N ASN A 695 -8.09 25.70 -29.16
CA ASN A 695 -8.98 25.41 -30.30
C ASN A 695 -10.41 25.01 -29.91
N GLY A 696 -10.77 25.01 -28.63
CA GLY A 696 -12.12 24.74 -28.15
C GLY A 696 -12.55 23.28 -28.06
N THR A 697 -11.77 22.34 -28.63
CA THR A 697 -12.09 20.90 -28.67
C THR A 697 -12.02 20.24 -27.28
N PHE A 698 -12.83 19.23 -27.06
CA PHE A 698 -13.00 18.54 -25.78
C PHE A 698 -12.21 17.24 -25.70
N LYS A 699 -11.77 16.85 -24.51
CA LYS A 699 -11.17 15.54 -24.23
C LYS A 699 -11.67 15.00 -22.89
N ARG A 700 -12.13 13.74 -22.87
CA ARG A 700 -12.64 13.09 -21.66
C ARG A 700 -11.58 13.09 -20.56
N VAL A 701 -11.94 13.55 -19.37
CA VAL A 701 -11.09 13.45 -18.17
C VAL A 701 -11.28 12.03 -17.60
N PRO A 702 -10.21 11.22 -17.45
CA PRO A 702 -10.34 9.89 -16.87
C PRO A 702 -10.81 9.95 -15.41
N LEU A 703 -11.51 8.91 -14.96
CA LEU A 703 -11.72 8.66 -13.54
C LEU A 703 -10.36 8.40 -12.88
N PHE A 704 -10.12 8.93 -11.68
CA PHE A 704 -8.96 8.56 -10.87
C PHE A 704 -9.33 7.42 -9.92
N TYR A 705 -10.41 7.60 -9.15
CA TYR A 705 -11.19 6.52 -8.52
C TYR A 705 -12.55 7.05 -8.02
N MET A 706 -13.48 6.12 -7.76
CA MET A 706 -14.74 6.38 -7.07
C MET A 706 -14.84 5.51 -5.79
N GLN A 707 -15.45 6.05 -4.74
CA GLN A 707 -15.89 5.34 -3.53
C GLN A 707 -17.31 5.80 -3.15
N VAL A 708 -18.05 4.96 -2.42
CA VAL A 708 -19.37 5.34 -1.88
C VAL A 708 -19.42 5.06 -0.38
N TYR A 709 -19.84 6.04 0.40
CA TYR A 709 -19.95 5.97 1.85
C TYR A 709 -21.42 5.73 2.22
N TYR A 710 -21.68 4.67 2.98
CA TYR A 710 -22.97 4.33 3.55
C TYR A 710 -22.98 4.75 5.02
N PHE A 711 -23.84 5.69 5.43
CA PHE A 711 -24.04 6.06 6.85
C PHE A 711 -25.37 5.51 7.39
N TYR A 712 -25.33 4.91 8.58
CA TYR A 712 -26.47 4.21 9.19
C TYR A 712 -26.47 4.35 10.73
N GLY A 713 -26.53 5.59 11.22
CA GLY A 713 -26.33 5.96 12.62
C GLY A 713 -27.48 5.73 13.61
N ARG A 714 -27.69 4.48 14.08
CA ARG A 714 -28.57 4.20 15.23
C ARG A 714 -28.13 4.99 16.51
N PRO A 715 -29.05 5.62 17.26
CA PRO A 715 -28.77 6.08 18.62
C PRO A 715 -28.76 4.91 19.63
N PRO A 716 -28.02 4.98 20.75
CA PRO A 716 -27.93 3.88 21.72
C PRO A 716 -29.24 3.70 22.50
N ILE A 717 -29.80 2.48 22.46
CA ILE A 717 -31.00 2.09 23.21
C ILE A 717 -30.66 1.91 24.70
N LEU A 718 -30.67 3.01 25.46
CA LEU A 718 -30.36 3.02 26.90
C LEU A 718 -31.59 2.69 27.77
N ASN A 719 -31.78 1.40 28.06
CA ASN A 719 -32.73 0.96 29.08
C ASN A 719 -32.13 1.14 30.50
N TYR A 720 -32.40 2.32 31.11
CA TYR A 720 -32.46 2.63 32.55
C TYR A 720 -31.40 2.09 33.54
N GLY A 721 -30.73 3.01 34.26
CA GLY A 721 -30.33 2.77 35.66
C GLY A 721 -29.10 3.51 36.19
N ARG A 722 -29.31 4.53 37.06
CA ARG A 722 -28.37 5.12 38.06
C ARG A 722 -26.84 4.94 37.79
N TYR A 723 -26.08 6.01 37.54
CA TYR A 723 -25.72 7.00 38.56
C TYR A 723 -25.14 8.28 37.93
N ILE A 724 -25.39 9.42 38.58
CA ILE A 724 -24.74 10.71 38.27
C ILE A 724 -23.82 11.05 39.45
N ILE A 725 -22.59 11.51 39.16
CA ILE A 725 -22.01 12.82 39.55
C ILE A 725 -20.57 12.90 39.00
N GLN A 726 -20.31 13.98 38.24
CA GLN A 726 -19.10 14.82 38.11
C GLN A 726 -17.70 14.22 38.48
N GLU A 727 -16.59 14.47 37.78
CA GLU A 727 -16.18 15.69 37.05
C GLU A 727 -15.28 15.42 35.83
N ARG A 728 -15.45 16.21 34.76
CA ARG A 728 -14.37 16.76 33.89
C ARG A 728 -14.97 17.76 32.89
N ARG A 729 -14.70 19.05 33.06
CA ARG A 729 -15.03 20.08 32.04
C ARG A 729 -13.96 20.08 30.95
N ASN A 730 -14.31 20.55 29.75
CA ASN A 730 -13.43 20.76 28.58
C ASN A 730 -12.96 19.51 27.81
N ALA A 731 -13.73 18.42 27.84
CA ALA A 731 -13.72 17.43 26.75
C ALA A 731 -14.99 17.59 25.91
N LYS A 732 -14.89 18.19 24.71
CA LYS A 732 -15.98 18.10 23.72
C LYS A 732 -15.95 16.70 23.08
N PRO A 733 -17.05 15.94 23.06
CA PRO A 733 -17.06 14.59 22.49
C PRO A 733 -17.05 14.64 20.96
N LEU A 734 -15.94 14.21 20.34
CA LEU A 734 -15.86 13.92 18.90
C LEU A 734 -16.46 12.55 18.60
N THR A 735 -17.76 12.41 18.88
CA THR A 735 -18.58 11.25 18.55
C THR A 735 -19.99 11.71 18.17
N ARG A 736 -20.19 11.90 16.87
CA ARG A 736 -21.50 12.10 16.22
C ARG A 736 -21.51 11.23 14.96
N SER A 737 -22.68 10.72 14.58
CA SER A 737 -22.92 10.28 13.20
C SER A 737 -22.75 11.48 12.26
N PHE A 738 -22.52 11.23 10.97
CA PHE A 738 -22.64 12.28 9.94
C PHE A 738 -24.06 12.85 9.95
N GLU A 739 -25.04 11.95 9.91
CA GLU A 739 -26.46 12.21 10.06
C GLU A 739 -26.95 11.45 11.31
N PRO A 740 -27.08 12.10 12.48
CA PRO A 740 -27.60 11.46 13.70
C PRO A 740 -29.13 11.51 13.68
N THR A 741 -29.81 10.38 13.87
CA THR A 741 -31.28 10.33 13.82
C THR A 741 -31.92 9.75 15.09
N ASN A 742 -33.23 9.93 15.28
CA ASN A 742 -34.07 9.13 16.17
C ASN A 742 -34.67 7.90 15.47
N ASP A 743 -34.68 7.88 14.13
CA ASP A 743 -35.31 6.83 13.34
C ASP A 743 -34.55 5.49 13.42
N GLU A 744 -35.24 4.41 13.04
CA GLU A 744 -34.62 3.15 12.69
C GLU A 744 -34.28 3.17 11.19
N ILE A 745 -33.00 3.05 10.87
CA ILE A 745 -32.49 2.99 9.50
C ILE A 745 -32.65 1.56 8.97
N LYS A 746 -33.19 1.42 7.76
CA LYS A 746 -33.58 0.15 7.12
C LYS A 746 -32.88 -0.03 5.77
N PRO A 747 -32.71 -1.24 5.25
CA PRO A 747 -32.19 -1.44 3.89
C PRO A 747 -33.01 -0.67 2.86
N PHE A 748 -32.40 -0.36 1.71
CA PHE A 748 -33.15 0.12 0.55
C PHE A 748 -34.08 -1.00 0.05
N PRO A 749 -35.34 -0.71 -0.28
CA PRO A 749 -36.14 -1.67 -1.03
C PRO A 749 -35.51 -1.90 -2.42
N PRO A 750 -35.61 -3.11 -2.99
CA PRO A 750 -35.08 -3.40 -4.32
C PRO A 750 -35.58 -2.42 -5.39
N GLY A 751 -34.67 -2.00 -6.28
CA GLY A 751 -35.00 -1.09 -7.37
C GLY A 751 -35.17 0.38 -6.99
N LEU A 752 -34.98 0.78 -5.72
CA LEU A 752 -35.14 2.18 -5.29
C LEU A 752 -34.26 3.13 -6.15
N LYS A 753 -34.92 4.02 -6.88
CA LYS A 753 -34.30 5.03 -7.74
C LYS A 753 -34.11 6.33 -6.97
N ILE A 754 -32.89 6.86 -6.94
CA ILE A 754 -32.52 8.09 -6.24
C ILE A 754 -31.72 8.99 -7.18
N VAL A 755 -32.07 10.27 -7.20
CA VAL A 755 -31.34 11.35 -7.89
C VAL A 755 -30.96 12.41 -6.84
N SER A 756 -29.79 13.04 -6.97
CA SER A 756 -29.48 14.26 -6.22
C SER A 756 -28.57 15.24 -6.95
N GLY A 757 -28.85 16.53 -6.81
CA GLY A 757 -28.41 17.58 -7.73
C GLY A 757 -29.44 17.83 -8.81
N ASP A 758 -29.09 18.64 -9.81
CA ASP A 758 -29.96 18.98 -10.95
C ASP A 758 -29.12 19.28 -12.20
N ALA A 759 -29.26 18.46 -13.24
CA ALA A 759 -28.54 18.63 -14.52
C ALA A 759 -28.85 19.97 -15.24
N MET A 760 -29.92 20.67 -14.88
CA MET A 760 -30.33 21.96 -15.47
C MET A 760 -29.84 23.19 -14.69
N THR A 761 -29.36 23.04 -13.46
CA THR A 761 -28.91 24.16 -12.64
C THR A 761 -27.68 24.82 -13.26
N ARG A 762 -27.71 26.15 -13.44
CA ARG A 762 -26.57 26.99 -13.89
C ARG A 762 -26.36 28.23 -13.02
N THR A 763 -27.19 28.41 -12.00
CA THR A 763 -27.15 29.53 -11.06
C THR A 763 -26.42 29.11 -9.78
N ALA A 764 -25.54 29.97 -9.29
CA ALA A 764 -24.83 29.72 -8.05
C ALA A 764 -25.77 29.64 -6.82
N PRO A 765 -25.50 28.75 -5.85
CA PRO A 765 -26.22 28.73 -4.59
C PRO A 765 -25.87 29.93 -3.70
N ALA A 766 -26.66 30.16 -2.64
CA ALA A 766 -26.45 31.29 -1.73
C ALA A 766 -25.17 31.22 -0.86
N SER A 767 -24.43 30.11 -0.91
CA SER A 767 -23.15 29.89 -0.23
C SER A 767 -22.43 28.71 -0.87
N GLY A 768 -21.10 28.66 -0.80
CA GLY A 768 -20.31 27.50 -1.24
C GLY A 768 -20.38 26.27 -0.33
N ALA A 769 -21.21 26.30 0.72
CA ALA A 769 -21.34 25.22 1.70
C ALA A 769 -22.39 24.19 1.27
N LEU A 770 -22.20 22.92 1.66
CA LEU A 770 -23.29 21.93 1.60
C LEU A 770 -24.48 22.41 2.44
N ASN A 771 -25.69 22.23 1.90
CA ASN A 771 -26.92 22.30 2.67
C ASN A 771 -27.76 21.04 2.41
N LEU A 772 -27.75 20.13 3.38
CA LEU A 772 -28.53 18.89 3.38
C LEU A 772 -29.80 19.00 4.25
N ASP A 773 -30.15 20.20 4.72
CA ASP A 773 -31.37 20.44 5.50
C ASP A 773 -32.31 21.41 4.76
N PRO A 774 -33.48 20.95 4.28
CA PRO A 774 -34.42 21.80 3.55
C PRO A 774 -35.09 22.86 4.46
N GLY A 775 -34.92 22.77 5.78
CA GLY A 775 -35.31 23.83 6.72
C GLY A 775 -34.34 25.02 6.77
N LYS A 776 -33.13 24.89 6.20
CA LYS A 776 -32.10 25.96 6.20
C LYS A 776 -32.02 26.73 4.88
N GLY A 777 -32.70 26.27 3.82
CA GLY A 777 -32.70 26.88 2.49
C GLY A 777 -32.87 25.84 1.38
N PRO A 778 -32.65 26.21 0.11
CA PRO A 778 -32.51 25.24 -0.98
C PRO A 778 -31.46 24.19 -0.66
N ILE A 779 -31.67 22.95 -1.11
CA ILE A 779 -30.69 21.87 -0.94
C ILE A 779 -29.49 22.16 -1.84
N GLN A 780 -28.30 22.10 -1.25
CA GLN A 780 -27.01 22.07 -1.96
C GLN A 780 -26.34 20.76 -1.57
N ALA A 781 -26.67 19.69 -2.30
CA ALA A 781 -26.19 18.33 -2.03
C ALA A 781 -24.79 18.04 -2.59
N VAL A 782 -24.21 19.00 -3.32
CA VAL A 782 -23.01 18.82 -4.14
C VAL A 782 -21.95 19.88 -3.85
N GLN A 783 -20.69 19.45 -3.77
CA GLN A 783 -19.50 20.29 -3.71
C GLN A 783 -18.42 19.78 -4.68
N PHE A 784 -17.45 20.64 -4.97
CA PHE A 784 -16.14 20.20 -5.44
C PHE A 784 -15.08 20.49 -4.38
N THR A 785 -14.22 19.50 -4.13
CA THR A 785 -13.04 19.62 -3.28
C THR A 785 -11.78 19.61 -4.15
N CYS A 786 -10.88 20.56 -3.90
CA CYS A 786 -9.65 20.76 -4.68
C CYS A 786 -8.41 20.69 -3.78
N PRO A 787 -7.85 19.49 -3.53
CA PRO A 787 -6.62 19.35 -2.77
C PRO A 787 -5.44 19.91 -3.58
N THR A 788 -4.57 20.68 -2.93
CA THR A 788 -3.42 21.35 -3.56
C THR A 788 -2.15 21.17 -2.71
N GLN A 789 -0.97 21.20 -3.34
CA GLN A 789 0.32 21.17 -2.64
C GLN A 789 0.68 22.52 -2.04
N ASP A 790 0.23 23.62 -2.67
CA ASP A 790 0.24 24.95 -2.07
C ASP A 790 -0.91 25.06 -1.02
N PRO A 791 -0.61 25.22 0.28
CA PRO A 791 -1.63 25.36 1.31
C PRO A 791 -2.39 26.69 1.23
N ASP A 792 -1.74 27.75 0.72
CA ASP A 792 -2.26 29.11 0.64
C ASP A 792 -3.02 29.38 -0.69
N ALA A 793 -3.10 28.38 -1.57
CA ALA A 793 -3.77 28.45 -2.87
C ALA A 793 -5.22 28.95 -2.78
N VAL A 794 -5.53 29.98 -3.57
CA VAL A 794 -6.88 30.57 -3.68
C VAL A 794 -7.72 29.75 -4.66
N ARG A 795 -8.11 28.54 -4.23
CA ARG A 795 -8.93 27.59 -5.02
C ARG A 795 -10.26 28.19 -5.48
N TYR A 796 -10.82 29.03 -4.62
CA TYR A 796 -12.09 29.73 -4.81
C TYR A 796 -11.86 31.20 -4.41
N PRO A 797 -12.04 32.18 -5.32
CA PRO A 797 -11.79 33.59 -5.05
C PRO A 797 -12.70 34.14 -3.93
N PRO A 798 -12.19 34.86 -2.92
CA PRO A 798 -13.01 35.41 -1.83
C PRO A 798 -14.00 36.50 -2.26
N ASP A 799 -13.83 37.03 -3.46
CA ASP A 799 -14.68 38.00 -4.17
C ASP A 799 -15.53 37.36 -5.27
N SER A 800 -15.55 36.02 -5.36
CA SER A 800 -16.51 35.30 -6.21
C SER A 800 -17.92 35.38 -5.63
N ASP A 801 -18.88 35.72 -6.49
CA ASP A 801 -20.33 35.63 -6.26
C ASP A 801 -20.96 34.44 -7.01
N GLY A 802 -20.14 33.58 -7.60
CA GLY A 802 -20.59 32.45 -8.42
C GLY A 802 -20.82 32.77 -9.90
N THR A 803 -20.73 34.03 -10.33
CA THR A 803 -20.98 34.43 -11.73
C THR A 803 -19.79 34.23 -12.66
N TRP A 804 -18.59 34.02 -12.11
CA TRP A 804 -17.34 33.86 -12.88
C TRP A 804 -16.38 32.78 -12.35
N ALA A 805 -16.60 32.29 -11.12
CA ALA A 805 -15.79 31.26 -10.46
C ALA A 805 -16.65 30.56 -9.39
N GLY A 806 -16.19 29.41 -8.85
CA GLY A 806 -16.90 28.73 -7.77
C GLY A 806 -16.96 29.54 -6.47
N LEU A 807 -17.87 29.16 -5.57
CA LEU A 807 -18.06 29.76 -4.25
C LEU A 807 -17.35 28.93 -3.17
N GLN A 808 -16.52 29.54 -2.32
CA GLN A 808 -15.82 28.84 -1.23
C GLN A 808 -16.79 28.40 -0.12
N ASP A 809 -16.58 27.20 0.44
CA ASP A 809 -17.21 26.80 1.71
C ASP A 809 -16.65 27.67 2.86
N PRO A 810 -17.47 28.42 3.62
CA PRO A 810 -17.00 29.30 4.69
C PRO A 810 -16.26 28.59 5.85
N THR A 811 -16.38 27.27 5.93
CA THR A 811 -15.74 26.41 6.94
C THR A 811 -14.60 25.55 6.37
N ASN A 812 -14.62 25.25 5.07
CA ASN A 812 -13.64 24.41 4.39
C ASN A 812 -13.02 25.10 3.16
N ARG A 813 -11.87 25.76 3.34
CA ARG A 813 -11.10 26.39 2.24
C ARG A 813 -10.65 25.44 1.11
N GLY A 814 -10.77 24.13 1.30
CA GLY A 814 -10.49 23.13 0.27
C GLY A 814 -11.68 22.83 -0.66
N ALA A 815 -12.90 23.23 -0.27
CA ALA A 815 -14.13 22.89 -0.96
C ALA A 815 -14.99 24.12 -1.30
N GLY A 816 -15.97 23.91 -2.18
CA GLY A 816 -16.88 24.94 -2.64
C GLY A 816 -17.99 24.41 -3.53
N ALA A 817 -18.94 25.28 -3.87
CA ALA A 817 -19.94 25.01 -4.90
C ALA A 817 -19.42 25.47 -6.27
N GLY A 818 -19.58 24.62 -7.28
CA GLY A 818 -18.99 24.84 -8.61
C GLY A 818 -17.48 24.59 -8.65
N PHE A 819 -16.87 24.69 -9.84
CA PHE A 819 -15.47 24.35 -10.06
C PHE A 819 -14.48 25.37 -9.44
N PRO A 820 -13.30 24.91 -8.99
CA PRO A 820 -12.20 25.77 -8.53
C PRO A 820 -11.47 26.43 -9.71
N VAL A 821 -10.71 27.50 -9.43
CA VAL A 821 -9.91 28.26 -10.44
C VAL A 821 -8.41 27.92 -10.44
N VAL A 822 -8.02 26.84 -9.77
CA VAL A 822 -6.61 26.39 -9.66
C VAL A 822 -6.47 24.90 -9.98
N ASN A 823 -5.28 24.48 -10.39
CA ASN A 823 -4.96 23.07 -10.56
C ASN A 823 -4.98 22.35 -9.19
N CYS A 824 -5.82 21.33 -9.06
CA CYS A 824 -5.91 20.48 -7.86
C CYS A 824 -4.77 19.45 -7.88
N ASP A 825 -3.56 19.90 -7.58
CA ASP A 825 -2.31 19.15 -7.71
C ASP A 825 -1.97 18.25 -6.50
N GLY A 826 -2.93 18.04 -5.59
CA GLY A 826 -2.77 17.26 -4.37
C GLY A 826 -2.30 15.81 -4.60
N TYR A 827 -1.32 15.38 -3.79
CA TYR A 827 -0.69 14.06 -3.96
C TYR A 827 -1.69 12.90 -3.85
N ALA A 828 -1.94 12.23 -4.98
CA ALA A 828 -2.94 11.16 -5.14
C ALA A 828 -4.37 11.57 -4.72
N SER A 829 -4.69 12.86 -4.84
CA SER A 829 -5.97 13.46 -4.46
C SER A 829 -6.23 14.66 -5.40
N PRO A 830 -6.63 14.41 -6.66
CA PRO A 830 -6.90 15.45 -7.66
C PRO A 830 -8.27 16.11 -7.44
N LEU A 831 -8.83 16.79 -8.45
CA LEU A 831 -10.18 17.37 -8.36
C LEU A 831 -11.20 16.29 -7.95
N ARG A 832 -11.94 16.57 -6.87
CA ARG A 832 -12.93 15.68 -6.28
C ARG A 832 -14.31 16.29 -6.40
N GLN A 833 -15.27 15.48 -6.83
CA GLN A 833 -16.70 15.77 -6.89
C GLN A 833 -17.35 15.03 -5.72
N ASP A 834 -18.07 15.79 -4.90
CA ASP A 834 -18.68 15.34 -3.65
C ASP A 834 -20.20 15.40 -3.81
N VAL A 835 -20.89 14.25 -3.84
CA VAL A 835 -22.36 14.18 -4.03
C VAL A 835 -23.02 13.40 -2.90
N HIS A 836 -23.91 14.07 -2.17
CA HIS A 836 -24.77 13.45 -1.14
C HIS A 836 -26.12 13.08 -1.72
N LEU A 837 -26.67 11.92 -1.35
CA LEU A 837 -28.01 11.48 -1.74
C LEU A 837 -29.00 11.56 -0.56
N PRO A 838 -30.30 11.84 -0.82
CA PRO A 838 -31.33 11.86 0.21
C PRO A 838 -31.51 10.49 0.89
N SER A 839 -31.83 10.51 2.19
CA SER A 839 -31.92 9.31 3.07
C SER A 839 -33.33 8.99 3.59
N CYS A 840 -34.36 9.77 3.21
CA CYS A 840 -35.76 9.46 3.55
C CYS A 840 -36.54 8.97 2.33
N TYR A 841 -37.04 7.74 2.39
CA TYR A 841 -37.87 7.11 1.36
C TYR A 841 -39.38 7.16 1.70
N ASN A 842 -40.21 7.47 0.71
CA ASN A 842 -41.66 7.53 0.78
C ASN A 842 -42.29 6.26 0.19
N PRO A 843 -42.65 5.25 1.00
CA PRO A 843 -43.22 3.99 0.51
C PRO A 843 -44.60 4.13 -0.14
N ARG A 844 -45.20 5.34 -0.19
CA ARG A 844 -46.45 5.61 -0.92
C ARG A 844 -46.24 6.08 -2.36
N ALA A 845 -45.04 6.53 -2.71
CA ALA A 845 -44.67 6.90 -4.07
C ALA A 845 -44.14 5.70 -4.86
N GLY A 846 -43.54 4.71 -4.17
CA GLY A 846 -42.90 3.55 -4.78
C GLY A 846 -41.42 3.78 -5.12
N PRO A 847 -40.67 2.70 -5.45
CA PRO A 847 -39.23 2.79 -5.68
C PRO A 847 -38.87 3.60 -6.93
N ASP A 848 -39.72 3.61 -7.97
CA ASP A 848 -39.44 4.24 -9.26
C ASP A 848 -39.63 5.77 -9.32
N ALA A 849 -40.44 6.33 -8.42
CA ALA A 849 -40.91 7.72 -8.48
C ALA A 849 -39.85 8.72 -7.95
N HIS A 850 -38.67 8.74 -8.58
CA HIS A 850 -37.46 9.46 -8.16
C HIS A 850 -37.63 10.96 -7.85
N ASP A 851 -38.70 11.60 -8.35
CA ASP A 851 -39.04 13.01 -8.15
C ASP A 851 -39.74 13.29 -6.80
N SER A 852 -40.29 12.25 -6.16
CA SER A 852 -41.25 12.35 -5.06
C SER A 852 -41.18 11.20 -4.04
N ASN A 853 -40.36 10.19 -4.33
CA ASN A 853 -40.05 9.08 -3.45
C ASN A 853 -38.98 9.41 -2.40
N MET A 854 -38.09 10.37 -2.64
CA MET A 854 -36.94 10.65 -1.78
C MET A 854 -36.89 12.09 -1.25
N ALA A 855 -36.35 12.26 -0.03
CA ALA A 855 -36.11 13.55 0.59
C ALA A 855 -34.92 13.52 1.55
N PHE A 856 -34.29 14.67 1.80
CA PHE A 856 -33.33 14.83 2.90
C PHE A 856 -34.06 15.01 4.25
N PRO A 857 -33.54 14.44 5.36
CA PRO A 857 -34.15 14.50 6.68
C PRO A 857 -34.01 15.90 7.31
N ARG A 858 -34.97 16.24 8.17
CA ARG A 858 -35.13 17.60 8.73
C ARG A 858 -34.68 17.65 10.18
N ASP A 859 -34.19 18.80 10.64
CA ASP A 859 -33.79 19.00 12.05
C ASP A 859 -34.93 18.63 13.01
N ALA A 860 -34.70 17.58 13.80
CA ALA A 860 -35.62 17.07 14.82
C ALA A 860 -35.31 17.65 16.22
N GLY A 861 -34.34 18.57 16.30
CA GLY A 861 -33.82 19.10 17.55
C GLY A 861 -32.74 18.21 18.16
N GLY A 862 -32.07 18.73 19.19
CA GLY A 862 -30.95 18.04 19.85
C GLY A 862 -29.68 17.88 18.99
N GLY A 863 -29.70 18.34 17.73
CA GLY A 863 -28.66 18.06 16.73
C GLY A 863 -28.85 16.69 16.07
N LYS A 864 -30.11 16.32 15.80
CA LYS A 864 -30.51 15.14 15.03
C LYS A 864 -31.35 15.54 13.81
N GLN A 865 -31.39 14.68 12.80
CA GLN A 865 -32.26 14.81 11.64
C GLN A 865 -33.11 13.54 11.48
N ASP A 866 -34.42 13.72 11.31
CA ASP A 866 -35.40 12.64 11.19
C ASP A 866 -36.23 12.78 9.90
N CYS A 867 -36.81 11.67 9.45
CA CYS A 867 -37.65 11.62 8.27
C CYS A 867 -39.09 12.08 8.51
N PRO A 868 -39.83 12.51 7.46
CA PRO A 868 -41.24 12.89 7.61
C PRO A 868 -42.10 11.70 8.08
N ALA A 869 -43.15 11.96 8.86
CA ALA A 869 -43.95 10.90 9.47
C ALA A 869 -44.57 9.94 8.42
N GLY A 870 -44.24 8.66 8.53
CA GLY A 870 -44.66 7.60 7.59
C GLY A 870 -43.69 7.35 6.42
N TRP A 871 -42.54 8.02 6.41
CA TRP A 871 -41.41 7.72 5.53
C TRP A 871 -40.45 6.74 6.23
N VAL A 872 -39.59 6.08 5.47
CA VAL A 872 -38.58 5.14 5.94
C VAL A 872 -37.20 5.81 5.86
N HIS A 873 -36.43 5.77 6.94
CA HIS A 873 -35.04 6.20 6.92
C HIS A 873 -34.18 5.07 6.33
N VAL A 874 -33.41 5.36 5.30
CA VAL A 874 -32.51 4.43 4.59
C VAL A 874 -31.07 4.97 4.66
N PRO A 875 -30.01 4.18 4.37
CA PRO A 875 -28.63 4.67 4.49
C PRO A 875 -28.40 5.94 3.67
N HIS A 876 -27.83 6.96 4.31
CA HIS A 876 -27.35 8.14 3.59
C HIS A 876 -26.16 7.72 2.73
N LEU A 877 -26.24 7.99 1.42
CA LEU A 877 -25.15 7.72 0.49
C LEU A 877 -24.37 8.99 0.18
N PHE A 878 -23.05 8.88 0.17
CA PHE A 878 -22.14 9.93 -0.29
C PHE A 878 -21.17 9.34 -1.31
N LEU A 879 -21.26 9.83 -2.55
CA LEU A 879 -20.40 9.47 -3.66
C LEU A 879 -19.17 10.39 -3.64
N GLU A 880 -17.99 9.79 -3.49
CA GLU A 880 -16.69 10.47 -3.52
C GLU A 880 -16.00 10.11 -4.85
N VAL A 881 -16.05 11.01 -5.83
CA VAL A 881 -15.53 10.78 -7.20
C VAL A 881 -14.31 11.67 -7.43
N TYR A 882 -13.17 11.09 -7.78
CA TYR A 882 -11.95 11.82 -8.16
C TYR A 882 -11.72 11.76 -9.66
N TRP A 883 -11.44 12.90 -10.28
CA TRP A 883 -11.14 13.04 -11.70
C TRP A 883 -9.65 13.25 -11.92
N ASP A 884 -9.05 12.61 -12.93
CA ASP A 884 -7.60 12.69 -13.20
C ASP A 884 -7.21 13.99 -13.95
N THR A 885 -7.58 15.12 -13.35
CA THR A 885 -7.32 16.48 -13.85
C THR A 885 -5.84 16.86 -13.96
N PRO A 886 -4.87 16.33 -13.16
CA PRO A 886 -3.46 16.69 -13.30
C PRO A 886 -2.87 16.35 -14.68
N ARG A 887 -3.46 15.41 -15.45
CA ARG A 887 -3.05 15.12 -16.84
C ARG A 887 -3.17 16.32 -17.78
N PHE A 888 -3.93 17.34 -17.40
CA PHE A 888 -4.21 18.53 -18.21
C PHE A 888 -3.50 19.79 -17.69
N ALA A 889 -2.66 19.66 -16.65
CA ALA A 889 -1.99 20.79 -16.01
C ALA A 889 -1.09 21.60 -16.96
N ASP A 890 -0.38 20.92 -17.88
CA ASP A 890 0.49 21.57 -18.87
C ASP A 890 -0.28 22.18 -20.07
N ALA A 891 -1.61 21.96 -20.14
CA ALA A 891 -2.48 22.41 -21.23
C ALA A 891 -3.41 23.58 -20.85
N TRP A 892 -3.31 24.09 -19.62
CA TRP A 892 -4.12 25.19 -19.09
C TRP A 892 -3.23 26.21 -18.37
N ASP A 893 -3.44 27.50 -18.66
CA ASP A 893 -2.84 28.62 -17.92
C ASP A 893 -3.84 29.12 -16.86
N PRO A 894 -3.62 28.86 -15.55
CA PRO A 894 -4.53 29.27 -14.49
C PRO A 894 -4.39 30.76 -14.18
N ASP A 895 -5.05 31.61 -14.97
CA ASP A 895 -5.14 33.06 -14.77
C ASP A 895 -5.93 33.47 -13.50
N GLY A 896 -6.49 32.50 -12.78
CA GLY A 896 -7.31 32.65 -11.59
C GLY A 896 -8.76 33.07 -11.87
N ARG A 897 -9.19 33.05 -13.14
CA ARG A 897 -10.52 33.52 -13.59
C ARG A 897 -11.23 32.52 -14.51
N ALA A 898 -10.48 31.68 -15.24
CA ALA A 898 -11.03 30.64 -16.09
C ALA A 898 -10.47 29.27 -15.71
N GLN A 899 -11.37 28.28 -15.60
CA GLN A 899 -11.04 26.87 -15.43
C GLN A 899 -11.47 26.07 -16.67
N PRO A 900 -10.81 24.96 -17.02
CA PRO A 900 -10.92 24.33 -18.34
C PRO A 900 -11.90 23.15 -18.40
N PHE A 901 -12.53 22.77 -17.29
CA PHE A 901 -13.36 21.57 -17.20
C PHE A 901 -14.85 21.88 -17.43
N VAL A 902 -15.54 20.93 -18.06
CA VAL A 902 -16.94 21.03 -18.48
C VAL A 902 -17.61 19.70 -18.18
N LEU A 903 -18.81 19.71 -17.59
CA LEU A 903 -19.63 18.51 -17.46
C LEU A 903 -20.27 18.14 -18.83
N ALA A 904 -20.59 16.87 -19.04
CA ALA A 904 -21.10 16.37 -20.32
C ALA A 904 -22.38 17.08 -20.84
N ASN A 905 -23.15 17.72 -19.96
CA ASN A 905 -24.31 18.57 -20.26
C ASN A 905 -23.94 20.04 -20.62
N GLY A 906 -22.68 20.29 -20.97
CA GLY A 906 -22.17 21.60 -21.36
C GLY A 906 -21.89 22.57 -20.21
N ASP A 907 -21.99 22.19 -18.94
CA ASP A 907 -21.82 23.12 -17.81
C ASP A 907 -20.35 23.38 -17.44
N ARG A 908 -19.89 24.62 -17.60
CA ARG A 908 -18.57 25.13 -17.15
C ARG A 908 -18.55 25.63 -15.72
N THR A 909 -19.69 25.74 -15.05
CA THR A 909 -19.78 26.19 -13.65
C THR A 909 -19.61 25.04 -12.67
N GLY A 910 -20.08 23.84 -13.04
CA GLY A 910 -20.15 22.66 -12.17
C GLY A 910 -21.38 22.66 -11.26
N PHE A 911 -22.22 23.71 -11.26
CA PHE A 911 -23.43 23.74 -10.42
C PHE A 911 -24.48 22.69 -10.83
N SER A 912 -24.40 22.16 -12.05
CA SER A 912 -25.26 21.06 -12.52
C SER A 912 -24.77 19.65 -12.22
N SER A 913 -23.64 19.51 -11.50
CA SER A 913 -23.19 18.21 -11.02
C SER A 913 -24.29 17.58 -10.17
N HIS A 914 -24.57 16.32 -10.46
CA HIS A 914 -25.55 15.47 -9.80
C HIS A 914 -24.95 14.07 -9.64
N GLY A 915 -25.69 13.18 -8.99
CA GLY A 915 -25.36 11.77 -8.90
C GLY A 915 -26.59 10.94 -8.59
N ASP A 916 -26.55 9.71 -9.08
CA ASP A 916 -27.73 8.88 -9.30
C ASP A 916 -27.46 7.45 -8.80
N PHE A 917 -28.52 6.78 -8.34
CA PHE A 917 -28.43 5.46 -7.75
C PHE A 917 -29.68 4.62 -7.99
N ILE A 918 -29.49 3.32 -8.23
CA ILE A 918 -30.56 2.30 -8.16
C ILE A 918 -30.11 1.17 -7.26
N ALA A 919 -30.92 0.85 -6.25
CA ALA A 919 -30.65 -0.21 -5.29
C ALA A 919 -30.69 -1.61 -5.91
N GLY A 920 -29.55 -2.30 -5.87
CA GLY A 920 -29.38 -3.71 -6.20
C GLY A 920 -28.74 -4.48 -5.04
N TRP A 921 -29.31 -4.30 -3.84
CA TRP A 921 -28.93 -5.02 -2.62
C TRP A 921 -29.97 -6.06 -2.23
N ASP A 922 -29.53 -7.23 -1.79
CA ASP A 922 -30.35 -8.08 -0.94
C ASP A 922 -30.64 -7.35 0.39
N GLU A 923 -31.92 -7.22 0.74
CA GLU A 923 -32.36 -6.53 1.95
C GLU A 923 -31.79 -7.19 3.23
N GLY A 924 -31.64 -8.53 3.24
CA GLY A 924 -31.08 -9.25 4.38
C GLY A 924 -29.62 -8.90 4.64
N THR A 925 -28.79 -8.97 3.60
CA THR A 925 -27.37 -8.62 3.63
C THR A 925 -27.16 -7.14 3.97
N LEU A 926 -27.94 -6.23 3.36
CA LEU A 926 -27.83 -4.81 3.67
C LEU A 926 -28.30 -4.48 5.11
N ALA A 927 -29.34 -5.15 5.63
CA ALA A 927 -29.73 -5.03 7.04
C ALA A 927 -28.64 -5.54 7.98
N ALA A 928 -27.99 -6.66 7.67
CA ALA A 928 -26.86 -7.20 8.44
C ALA A 928 -25.65 -6.24 8.45
N ILE A 929 -25.38 -5.54 7.34
CA ILE A 929 -24.37 -4.48 7.27
C ILE A 929 -24.78 -3.26 8.13
N ILE A 930 -26.03 -2.81 8.04
CA ILE A 930 -26.58 -1.68 8.83
C ILE A 930 -26.47 -1.93 10.34
N ASP A 931 -26.78 -3.14 10.81
CA ASP A 931 -26.81 -3.47 12.24
C ASP A 931 -25.48 -4.00 12.79
N GLY A 932 -24.66 -4.66 11.96
CA GLY A 932 -23.42 -5.33 12.37
C GLY A 932 -22.12 -4.57 12.14
N CYS A 933 -22.11 -3.58 11.23
CA CYS A 933 -20.86 -3.00 10.73
C CYS A 933 -20.39 -1.72 11.44
N ASP A 934 -19.09 -1.68 11.76
CA ASP A 934 -18.36 -0.48 12.15
C ASP A 934 -16.95 -0.49 11.53
N ALA A 935 -16.91 -0.49 10.19
CA ALA A 935 -15.65 -0.49 9.44
C ALA A 935 -15.13 0.93 9.14
N GLY A 936 -16.01 1.90 8.95
CA GLY A 936 -15.67 3.25 8.50
C GLY A 936 -14.82 3.23 7.23
N HIS A 937 -13.78 4.07 7.19
CA HIS A 937 -12.74 4.06 6.14
C HIS A 937 -11.95 2.75 6.03
N GLY A 938 -12.11 1.79 6.95
CA GLY A 938 -11.61 0.43 6.78
C GLY A 938 -12.20 -0.24 5.54
N GLY A 939 -13.45 0.07 5.22
CA GLY A 939 -14.19 -0.38 4.04
C GLY A 939 -15.25 -1.43 4.35
N MET A 940 -16.30 -1.46 3.54
CA MET A 940 -17.42 -2.38 3.70
C MET A 940 -16.99 -3.84 3.53
N ASP A 941 -15.85 -4.09 2.87
CA ASP A 941 -15.13 -5.38 2.76
C ASP A 941 -14.72 -6.01 4.10
N ARG A 942 -14.99 -5.34 5.23
CA ARG A 942 -14.60 -5.74 6.59
C ARG A 942 -15.76 -5.77 7.58
N CYS A 943 -17.00 -5.61 7.13
CA CYS A 943 -18.15 -5.90 7.98
C CYS A 943 -18.29 -7.42 8.17
N PRO A 944 -18.94 -7.92 9.24
CA PRO A 944 -18.99 -9.37 9.50
C PRO A 944 -19.81 -10.19 8.48
N GLU A 945 -20.81 -9.57 7.84
CA GLU A 945 -21.88 -10.26 7.10
C GLU A 945 -22.15 -9.54 5.76
N THR A 946 -21.18 -9.57 4.84
CA THR A 946 -21.21 -8.83 3.55
C THR A 946 -21.44 -9.69 2.31
N GLY A 947 -21.60 -11.00 2.50
CA GLY A 947 -21.41 -11.96 1.42
C GLY A 947 -19.95 -11.99 0.91
N PRO A 948 -19.71 -12.68 -0.23
CA PRO A 948 -18.38 -12.82 -0.79
C PRO A 948 -17.82 -11.50 -1.38
N LEU A 949 -16.49 -11.42 -1.44
CA LEU A 949 -15.79 -10.37 -2.16
C LEU A 949 -15.66 -10.73 -3.64
N ASN A 950 -15.82 -9.73 -4.50
CA ASN A 950 -15.58 -9.83 -5.93
C ASN A 950 -14.08 -10.07 -6.19
N PRO A 951 -13.68 -11.14 -6.89
CA PRO A 951 -12.27 -11.49 -7.11
C PRO A 951 -11.51 -10.56 -8.07
N GLY A 952 -12.15 -9.53 -8.64
CA GLY A 952 -11.45 -8.41 -9.28
C GLY A 952 -11.35 -8.46 -10.81
N ASN A 953 -12.31 -9.07 -11.49
CA ASN A 953 -12.30 -9.21 -12.95
C ASN A 953 -13.39 -8.37 -13.63
N ARG A 954 -12.98 -7.38 -14.43
CA ARG A 954 -13.56 -7.00 -15.75
C ARG A 954 -15.09 -6.91 -15.89
N CYS A 955 -15.85 -6.56 -14.86
CA CYS A 955 -17.26 -6.24 -15.07
C CYS A 955 -17.34 -4.91 -15.85
N ARG A 956 -17.76 -5.02 -17.11
CA ARG A 956 -17.84 -3.94 -18.09
C ARG A 956 -19.16 -4.09 -18.84
N ILE A 957 -19.93 -3.02 -18.92
CA ILE A 957 -21.29 -3.05 -19.45
C ILE A 957 -21.26 -2.42 -20.85
N PRO A 958 -21.65 -3.13 -21.92
CA PRO A 958 -21.69 -2.54 -23.26
C PRO A 958 -22.63 -1.34 -23.28
N SER A 959 -22.09 -0.15 -23.56
CA SER A 959 -22.90 1.06 -23.70
C SER A 959 -23.72 1.00 -24.99
N VAL A 960 -25.03 1.23 -24.90
CA VAL A 960 -25.93 1.29 -26.06
C VAL A 960 -25.67 2.57 -26.87
N PHE A 961 -25.28 3.64 -26.20
CA PHE A 961 -24.90 4.93 -26.78
C PHE A 961 -23.52 5.35 -26.26
N PRO A 962 -22.44 4.68 -26.71
CA PRO A 962 -21.08 4.95 -26.26
C PRO A 962 -20.62 6.32 -26.76
N ASP A 963 -19.80 6.99 -25.95
CA ASP A 963 -19.14 8.24 -26.38
C ASP A 963 -18.18 7.96 -27.56
N PRO A 964 -17.95 8.96 -28.46
CA PRO A 964 -17.08 8.76 -29.61
C PRO A 964 -15.64 8.44 -29.15
N GLN A 965 -15.07 7.37 -29.68
CA GLN A 965 -13.76 6.83 -29.27
C GLN A 965 -12.56 7.63 -29.84
N GLN A 966 -12.75 8.92 -30.12
CA GLN A 966 -11.71 9.84 -30.58
C GLN A 966 -10.92 10.40 -29.38
N GLU A 967 -9.66 10.77 -29.59
CA GLU A 967 -8.83 11.35 -28.51
C GLU A 967 -9.26 12.77 -28.14
N TRP A 968 -9.82 13.50 -29.12
CA TRP A 968 -10.40 14.83 -29.00
C TRP A 968 -11.72 14.87 -29.77
N LEU A 969 -12.69 15.64 -29.29
CA LEU A 969 -14.01 15.84 -29.87
C LEU A 969 -14.18 17.31 -30.26
N ASP A 970 -14.79 17.58 -31.41
CA ASP A 970 -15.14 18.96 -31.81
C ASP A 970 -16.36 19.49 -31.01
N GLU A 971 -17.27 18.61 -30.62
CA GLU A 971 -18.49 18.90 -29.85
C GLU A 971 -18.66 17.89 -28.69
N LEU A 972 -19.40 18.25 -27.63
CA LEU A 972 -19.68 17.32 -26.52
C LEU A 972 -20.68 16.23 -26.95
N PRO A 973 -20.61 15.01 -26.39
CA PRO A 973 -21.55 13.93 -26.74
C PRO A 973 -23.01 14.35 -26.61
N GLY A 974 -23.79 14.13 -27.68
CA GLY A 974 -25.18 14.60 -27.76
C GLY A 974 -25.35 16.07 -28.12
N ASP A 975 -24.33 16.66 -28.73
CA ASP A 975 -24.32 17.99 -29.34
C ASP A 975 -24.62 19.08 -28.27
N ASN A 976 -24.19 18.81 -27.03
CA ASN A 976 -24.52 19.61 -25.84
C ASN A 976 -23.83 20.98 -25.89
N PRO A 977 -24.58 22.09 -25.95
CA PRO A 977 -24.00 23.43 -26.07
C PRO A 977 -23.34 23.84 -24.75
N VAL A 978 -22.09 24.30 -24.84
CA VAL A 978 -21.34 24.79 -23.68
C VAL A 978 -21.98 26.05 -23.11
N SER A 979 -22.05 26.14 -21.79
CA SER A 979 -22.75 27.18 -21.02
C SER A 979 -22.06 27.45 -19.68
N GLY A 980 -22.28 28.63 -19.10
CA GLY A 980 -21.69 29.04 -17.83
C GLY A 980 -20.60 30.11 -18.00
N TRP A 981 -19.54 30.03 -17.20
CA TRP A 981 -18.49 31.06 -17.15
C TRP A 981 -17.69 31.14 -18.47
N GLY A 982 -17.46 32.36 -18.97
CA GLY A 982 -16.57 32.61 -20.10
C GLY A 982 -17.05 32.06 -21.45
N VAL A 983 -18.36 31.98 -21.67
CA VAL A 983 -19.04 31.65 -22.94
C VAL A 983 -19.75 32.89 -23.47
#